data_AF-W2EUE2-F1
#
_entry.id   AF-W2EUE2-F1
#
_cell.length_a   1.000
_cell.length_b   1.000
_cell.length_c   1.000
_cell.angle_alpha   90.00
_cell.angle_beta   90.00
_cell.angle_gamma   90.00
#
_symmetry.space_group_name_H-M   'P 1'
#
loop_
_entity.id
_entity.type
_entity.pdbx_description
1 polymer ?
#
loop_
_entity_poly.entity_id
_entity_poly.type
_entity_poly.pdbx_seq_one_letter_code
_entity_poly.pdbx_strand_id
1 'polypeptide(L)'
;MDVNDKDLPITPEQGWWHASVSFPGGSVSLEAAQALASALHDQRFHFLRKDGGLRLRTERSAADLLDQLVTHQVASGWVGGVYEPESEAFGGPEGMDVAHEVFCADSRAALAETGRAGARERCILLISAMNRAAGLDPFEIGDVWAKLGSLRPSVTPPAIASRDQAVAAMRRLMNADAARRPDAEPGWAERVAAFEEAGYRLRRLAADGRLTRGLRAVLAHHAIFAFNRAGVSADEQAATAWLGRHVAFADEEAADVSSRTSTSPDSNLTRMETTVTPVTDPAELREALVTRLMDSGHLRTLEVIAAFRNTERHLFLPGVDLQTAYVDDAVPIKHDETGEMISCISAPSIIATQLEQLGAKPGHRILEAGAATGYNAHLLGQLVTPGGHVWTVDVDQDLVDSAQKNLAQAGAPDVTVVLADGAAGLPEHAPFDRIQFTVGAGDIPLRILDQLAPNGRLVIPMRIRGSISRSFAFERDGQTWKAVSCEMATFVPLRKGVCDDIYTLVHMAGEGNVRLETFSEQDVDHEAIRTVLDQPQAKVYSGVKFRQGDPWQWLYLYLACVLPNGLSRMPGSRPAFTPHFGWGSMAALDGGTLAYLTVREGEDEQGRFWEIGVIGHGPRAAELANQVATEIGEWDRGWGNNAPEPGFRMAVGDARDQLTAAEPRFVIDKTYSRLVVDWPRRS
;
A
#
# COMPACT_ATOMS: atom_id res chain seq x y z
N MET A 1 1.64 -70.01 -9.55
CA MET A 1 1.33 -69.14 -10.69
C MET A 1 2.23 -67.94 -10.52
N ASP A 2 3.36 -67.98 -11.22
CA ASP A 2 4.33 -66.89 -11.34
C ASP A 2 3.63 -65.74 -12.04
N VAL A 3 3.46 -64.60 -11.37
CA VAL A 3 3.09 -63.36 -12.05
C VAL A 3 4.39 -62.58 -12.19
N ASN A 4 4.90 -62.65 -13.42
CA ASN A 4 6.14 -62.03 -13.86
C ASN A 4 5.94 -60.50 -13.89
N ASP A 5 6.34 -59.81 -12.83
CA ASP A 5 6.28 -58.33 -12.69
C ASP A 5 7.29 -57.58 -13.58
N LYS A 6 7.99 -58.27 -14.50
CA LYS A 6 9.07 -57.67 -15.29
C LYS A 6 8.63 -56.85 -16.51
N ASP A 7 7.35 -56.87 -16.89
CA ASP A 7 6.87 -56.24 -18.13
C ASP A 7 5.57 -55.42 -17.96
N LEU A 8 5.34 -54.81 -16.80
CA LEU A 8 4.35 -53.72 -16.74
C LEU A 8 4.98 -52.48 -17.41
N PRO A 9 4.37 -51.94 -18.48
CA PRO A 9 4.86 -50.71 -19.09
C PRO A 9 4.53 -49.57 -18.13
N ILE A 10 5.45 -49.29 -17.20
CA ILE A 10 5.50 -48.01 -16.53
C ILE A 10 5.88 -47.03 -17.63
N THR A 11 4.86 -46.46 -18.27
CA THR A 11 5.05 -45.33 -19.17
C THR A 11 5.62 -44.23 -18.29
N PRO A 12 6.87 -43.79 -18.48
CA PRO A 12 7.46 -42.77 -17.64
C PRO A 12 6.70 -41.47 -17.92
N GLU A 13 5.81 -41.08 -17.02
CA GLU A 13 5.38 -39.70 -16.97
C GLU A 13 6.61 -38.87 -16.58
N GLN A 14 7.17 -38.23 -17.61
CA GLN A 14 7.96 -37.00 -17.55
C GLN A 14 9.43 -37.13 -17.09
N GLY A 15 10.33 -37.23 -18.08
CA GLY A 15 11.55 -36.40 -18.26
C GLY A 15 12.63 -36.29 -17.18
N TRP A 16 12.46 -36.85 -15.98
CA TRP A 16 13.33 -36.65 -14.82
C TRP A 16 13.83 -37.98 -14.26
N TRP A 17 15.15 -38.11 -14.18
CA TRP A 17 15.83 -39.15 -13.43
C TRP A 17 15.94 -38.77 -11.95
N HIS A 18 15.74 -39.71 -11.03
CA HIS A 18 15.74 -39.44 -9.59
C HIS A 18 16.66 -40.39 -8.80
N ALA A 19 17.41 -39.81 -7.86
CA ALA A 19 18.15 -40.54 -6.85
C ALA A 19 18.08 -39.88 -5.46
N SER A 20 18.19 -40.69 -4.42
CA SER A 20 18.50 -40.25 -3.06
C SER A 20 19.98 -40.53 -2.78
N VAL A 21 20.73 -39.49 -2.44
CA VAL A 21 22.17 -39.52 -2.21
C VAL A 21 22.46 -39.34 -0.72
N SER A 22 23.29 -40.22 -0.18
CA SER A 22 23.74 -40.23 1.21
C SER A 22 25.19 -39.73 1.29
N PHE A 23 25.52 -39.03 2.37
CA PHE A 23 26.84 -38.42 2.56
C PHE A 23 27.48 -38.88 3.88
N PRO A 24 28.82 -38.90 3.97
CA PRO A 24 29.52 -39.09 5.24
C PRO A 24 29.07 -38.07 6.29
N GLY A 25 28.82 -38.51 7.51
CA GLY A 25 28.35 -37.63 8.60
C GLY A 25 26.88 -37.21 8.52
N GLY A 26 26.11 -37.76 7.57
CA GLY A 26 24.66 -37.54 7.51
C GLY A 26 24.26 -36.12 7.11
N SER A 27 25.12 -35.39 6.40
CA SER A 27 24.80 -34.11 5.78
C SER A 27 25.69 -33.85 4.57
N VAL A 28 25.21 -33.06 3.62
CA VAL A 28 26.00 -32.66 2.44
C VAL A 28 27.09 -31.70 2.89
N SER A 29 28.37 -32.08 2.74
CA SER A 29 29.50 -31.19 2.99
C SER A 29 29.64 -30.13 1.88
N LEU A 30 30.38 -29.05 2.14
CA LEU A 30 30.70 -28.03 1.12
C LEU A 30 31.44 -28.66 -0.07
N GLU A 31 32.39 -29.56 0.19
CA GLU A 31 33.11 -30.30 -0.84
C GLU A 31 32.17 -31.14 -1.71
N ALA A 32 31.24 -31.87 -1.09
CA ALA A 32 30.26 -32.67 -1.80
C ALA A 32 29.30 -31.81 -2.64
N ALA A 33 28.88 -30.66 -2.11
CA ALA A 33 28.03 -29.72 -2.85
C ALA A 33 28.74 -29.12 -4.06
N GLN A 34 30.01 -28.75 -3.92
CA GLN A 34 30.84 -28.24 -5.02
C GLN A 34 31.09 -29.31 -6.09
N ALA A 35 31.38 -30.54 -5.67
CA ALA A 35 31.56 -31.67 -6.58
C ALA A 35 30.28 -31.94 -7.39
N LEU A 36 29.11 -31.95 -6.75
CA LEU A 36 27.81 -32.10 -7.42
C LEU A 36 27.52 -30.94 -8.38
N ALA A 37 27.73 -29.69 -7.95
CA ALA A 37 27.48 -28.52 -8.79
C ALA A 37 28.38 -28.49 -10.03
N SER A 38 29.66 -28.87 -9.87
CA SER A 38 30.61 -28.97 -10.97
C SER A 38 30.28 -30.13 -11.92
N ALA A 39 29.91 -31.28 -11.38
CA ALA A 39 29.67 -32.47 -12.18
C ALA A 39 28.35 -32.39 -12.96
N LEU A 40 27.37 -31.61 -12.48
CA LEU A 40 26.07 -31.37 -13.13
C LEU A 40 26.03 -30.05 -13.94
N HIS A 41 27.19 -29.47 -14.28
CA HIS A 41 27.28 -28.15 -14.93
C HIS A 41 26.70 -28.11 -16.36
N ASP A 42 26.42 -29.24 -16.99
CA ASP A 42 25.97 -29.35 -18.38
C ASP A 42 24.50 -29.78 -18.50
N GLN A 43 23.78 -29.91 -17.39
CA GLN A 43 22.39 -30.36 -17.39
C GLN A 43 21.52 -29.58 -16.39
N ARG A 44 20.20 -29.61 -16.63
CA ARG A 44 19.22 -29.07 -15.69
C ARG A 44 19.00 -30.09 -14.58
N PHE A 45 19.00 -29.58 -13.35
CA PHE A 45 18.77 -30.40 -12.18
C PHE A 45 18.16 -29.59 -11.06
N HIS A 46 17.37 -30.27 -10.23
CA HIS A 46 16.94 -29.73 -8.95
C HIS A 46 17.09 -30.77 -7.84
N PHE A 47 17.22 -30.27 -6.62
CA PHE A 47 17.38 -31.12 -5.45
C PHE A 47 16.53 -30.64 -4.28
N LEU A 48 16.43 -31.48 -3.27
CA LEU A 48 15.93 -31.17 -1.94
C LEU A 48 16.85 -31.82 -0.91
N ARG A 49 17.12 -31.13 0.20
CA ARG A 49 17.79 -31.75 1.35
C ARG A 49 16.72 -32.43 2.20
N LYS A 50 16.94 -33.69 2.55
CA LYS A 50 16.00 -34.47 3.37
C LYS A 50 16.74 -35.56 4.12
N ASP A 51 16.44 -35.68 5.42
CA ASP A 51 16.95 -36.74 6.31
C ASP A 51 18.49 -36.88 6.28
N GLY A 52 19.20 -35.74 6.20
CA GLY A 52 20.66 -35.73 6.11
C GLY A 52 21.26 -36.06 4.74
N GLY A 53 20.42 -36.44 3.77
CA GLY A 53 20.80 -36.69 2.39
C GLY A 53 20.30 -35.62 1.42
N LEU A 54 20.50 -35.91 0.13
CA LEU A 54 20.05 -35.08 -0.98
C LEU A 54 19.21 -35.91 -1.94
N ARG A 55 17.97 -35.49 -2.18
CA ARG A 55 17.12 -36.05 -3.23
C ARG A 55 17.36 -35.29 -4.53
N LEU A 56 18.09 -35.89 -5.45
CA LEU A 56 18.51 -35.30 -6.73
C LEU A 56 17.53 -35.67 -7.85
N ARG A 57 17.26 -34.70 -8.73
CA ARG A 57 16.51 -34.89 -9.98
C ARG A 57 17.25 -34.22 -11.12
N THR A 58 17.44 -34.96 -12.20
CA THR A 58 18.21 -34.54 -13.39
C THR A 58 17.48 -34.95 -14.66
N GLU A 59 17.65 -34.22 -15.76
CA GLU A 59 17.03 -34.60 -17.05
C GLU A 59 17.63 -35.87 -17.66
N ARG A 60 18.89 -36.18 -17.30
CA ARG A 60 19.62 -37.37 -17.74
C ARG A 60 20.10 -38.15 -16.52
N SER A 61 20.41 -39.42 -16.69
CA SER A 61 20.96 -40.23 -15.60
C SER A 61 22.26 -39.62 -15.06
N ALA A 62 22.37 -39.51 -13.74
CA ALA A 62 23.60 -39.12 -13.05
C ALA A 62 24.26 -40.30 -12.33
N ALA A 63 23.88 -41.54 -12.64
CA ALA A 63 24.36 -42.76 -11.96
C ALA A 63 25.89 -42.88 -11.93
N ASP A 64 26.55 -42.82 -13.10
CA ASP A 64 28.01 -42.96 -13.21
C ASP A 64 28.75 -41.88 -12.42
N LEU A 65 28.20 -40.67 -12.40
CA LEU A 65 28.72 -39.52 -11.64
C LEU A 65 28.59 -39.76 -10.14
N LEU A 66 27.44 -40.27 -9.68
CA LEU A 66 27.26 -40.61 -8.28
C LEU A 66 28.15 -41.79 -7.85
N ASP A 67 28.36 -42.78 -8.71
CA ASP A 67 29.31 -43.88 -8.47
C ASP A 67 30.75 -43.39 -8.31
N GLN A 68 31.15 -42.39 -9.10
CA GLN A 68 32.44 -41.72 -8.94
C GLN A 68 32.51 -40.98 -7.59
N LEU A 69 31.48 -40.23 -7.21
CA LEU A 69 31.44 -39.54 -5.91
C LEU A 69 31.50 -40.53 -4.73
N VAL A 70 30.90 -41.71 -4.85
CA VAL A 70 31.01 -42.79 -3.84
C VAL A 70 32.42 -43.38 -3.82
N THR A 71 33.00 -43.63 -4.98
CA THR A 71 34.37 -44.17 -5.10
C THR A 71 35.40 -43.22 -4.49
N HIS A 72 35.23 -41.91 -4.68
CA HIS A 72 36.05 -40.86 -4.08
C HIS A 72 35.69 -40.53 -2.64
N GLN A 73 34.75 -41.28 -2.03
CA GLN A 73 34.26 -41.08 -0.66
C GLN A 73 33.66 -39.69 -0.38
N VAL A 74 33.27 -38.98 -1.43
CA VAL A 74 32.54 -37.70 -1.35
C VAL A 74 31.07 -37.96 -0.98
N ALA A 75 30.49 -39.04 -1.49
CA ALA A 75 29.21 -39.60 -1.08
C ALA A 75 29.40 -40.95 -0.40
N SER A 76 28.50 -41.35 0.50
CA SER A 76 28.54 -42.67 1.14
C SER A 76 27.71 -43.72 0.41
N GLY A 77 26.80 -43.30 -0.46
CA GLY A 77 25.98 -44.17 -1.30
C GLY A 77 24.86 -43.40 -1.99
N TRP A 78 24.20 -44.03 -2.95
CA TRP A 78 22.99 -43.50 -3.57
C TRP A 78 22.04 -44.63 -3.96
N VAL A 79 20.75 -44.30 -4.06
CA VAL A 79 19.69 -45.24 -4.49
C VAL A 79 18.81 -44.54 -5.52
N GLY A 80 18.62 -45.17 -6.67
CA GLY A 80 17.69 -44.69 -7.70
C GLY A 80 16.22 -44.88 -7.29
N GLY A 81 15.33 -44.04 -7.81
CA GLY A 81 13.90 -44.14 -7.53
C GLY A 81 13.04 -43.52 -8.62
N VAL A 82 11.72 -43.66 -8.46
CA VAL A 82 10.73 -43.01 -9.34
C VAL A 82 10.51 -41.58 -8.85
N TYR A 83 10.46 -40.63 -9.79
CA TYR A 83 10.09 -39.26 -9.46
C TYR A 83 8.57 -39.09 -9.53
N GLU A 84 7.97 -38.74 -8.39
CA GLU A 84 6.57 -38.33 -8.30
C GLU A 84 6.53 -36.84 -7.96
N PRO A 85 6.15 -35.95 -8.90
CA PRO A 85 6.04 -34.53 -8.62
C PRO A 85 4.90 -34.24 -7.65
N GLU A 86 5.10 -33.28 -6.74
CA GLU A 86 4.08 -32.80 -5.81
C GLU A 86 3.10 -31.84 -6.50
N SER A 87 2.58 -32.20 -7.68
CA SER A 87 1.84 -31.32 -8.57
C SER A 87 0.65 -30.67 -7.87
N GLU A 88 -0.10 -31.42 -7.07
CA GLU A 88 -1.20 -30.87 -6.26
C GLU A 88 -0.72 -29.76 -5.31
N ALA A 89 0.41 -29.96 -4.63
CA ALA A 89 0.94 -28.98 -3.70
C ALA A 89 1.41 -27.70 -4.41
N PHE A 90 1.90 -27.82 -5.64
CA PHE A 90 2.30 -26.70 -6.48
C PHE A 90 1.17 -26.09 -7.31
N GLY A 91 -0.08 -26.51 -7.11
CA GLY A 91 -1.25 -25.92 -7.76
C GLY A 91 -1.54 -26.49 -9.16
N GLY A 92 -1.20 -27.74 -9.40
CA GLY A 92 -1.41 -28.46 -10.65
C GLY A 92 -0.14 -28.59 -11.50
N PRO A 93 -0.22 -29.29 -12.65
CA PRO A 93 0.94 -29.54 -13.51
C PRO A 93 1.70 -28.26 -13.93
N GLU A 94 0.98 -27.19 -14.24
CA GLU A 94 1.60 -25.94 -14.73
C GLU A 94 2.26 -25.14 -13.60
N GLY A 95 1.72 -25.22 -12.38
CA GLY A 95 2.39 -24.68 -11.20
C GLY A 95 3.63 -25.48 -10.82
N MET A 96 3.60 -26.81 -11.08
CA MET A 96 4.77 -27.67 -10.93
C MET A 96 5.87 -27.34 -11.95
N ASP A 97 5.51 -27.02 -13.20
CA ASP A 97 6.47 -26.57 -14.22
C ASP A 97 7.21 -25.30 -13.77
N VAL A 98 6.47 -24.34 -13.20
CA VAL A 98 7.08 -23.12 -12.61
C VAL A 98 8.07 -23.48 -11.51
N ALA A 99 7.70 -24.41 -10.62
CA ALA A 99 8.58 -24.88 -9.55
C ALA A 99 9.85 -25.54 -10.10
N HIS A 100 9.74 -26.40 -11.12
CA HIS A 100 10.90 -27.01 -11.78
C HIS A 100 11.83 -25.97 -12.39
N GLU A 101 11.29 -24.97 -13.07
CA GLU A 101 12.09 -23.95 -13.73
C GLU A 101 12.87 -23.08 -12.74
N VAL A 102 12.19 -22.53 -11.71
CA VAL A 102 12.87 -21.69 -10.72
C VAL A 102 13.90 -22.49 -9.92
N PHE A 103 13.58 -23.73 -9.53
CA PHE A 103 14.51 -24.54 -8.76
C PHE A 103 15.66 -25.08 -9.60
N CYS A 104 15.51 -25.26 -10.92
CA CYS A 104 16.64 -25.56 -11.79
C CYS A 104 17.60 -24.37 -11.91
N ALA A 105 17.06 -23.17 -12.11
CA ALA A 105 17.85 -21.94 -12.17
C ALA A 105 18.62 -21.67 -10.85
N ASP A 106 18.00 -22.01 -9.72
CA ASP A 106 18.53 -21.81 -8.37
C ASP A 106 19.60 -22.85 -7.94
N SER A 107 19.57 -24.08 -8.48
CA SER A 107 20.28 -25.24 -7.90
C SER A 107 21.78 -25.08 -7.73
N ARG A 108 22.45 -24.47 -8.71
CA ARG A 108 23.91 -24.33 -8.65
C ARG A 108 24.32 -23.37 -7.55
N ALA A 109 23.65 -22.22 -7.48
CA ALA A 109 23.88 -21.23 -6.42
C ALA A 109 23.54 -21.82 -5.04
N ALA A 110 22.41 -22.52 -4.92
CA ALA A 110 21.99 -23.14 -3.67
C ALA A 110 22.97 -24.23 -3.17
N LEU A 111 23.63 -24.98 -4.08
CA LEU A 111 24.70 -25.90 -3.71
C LEU A 111 25.99 -25.16 -3.34
N ALA A 112 26.41 -24.15 -4.12
CA ALA A 112 27.62 -23.37 -3.85
C ALA A 112 27.56 -22.63 -2.49
N GLU A 113 26.36 -22.32 -2.02
CA GLU A 113 26.12 -21.68 -0.73
C GLU A 113 26.04 -22.66 0.47
N THR A 114 26.24 -23.97 0.24
CA THR A 114 26.19 -24.98 1.32
C THR A 114 27.13 -24.63 2.46
N GLY A 115 26.61 -24.53 3.67
CA GLY A 115 27.40 -24.20 4.87
C GLY A 115 27.85 -22.73 4.97
N ARG A 116 27.50 -21.86 4.01
CA ARG A 116 27.72 -20.42 4.13
C ARG A 116 26.66 -19.82 5.07
N ALA A 117 27.08 -18.92 5.96
CA ALA A 117 26.17 -18.15 6.81
C ALA A 117 25.17 -17.33 5.96
N GLY A 118 24.01 -17.00 6.54
CA GLY A 118 23.01 -16.14 5.89
C GLY A 118 22.05 -16.84 4.93
N ALA A 119 21.96 -18.18 4.97
CA ALA A 119 21.10 -18.95 4.06
C ALA A 119 19.61 -18.58 4.21
N ARG A 120 19.16 -18.40 5.46
CA ARG A 120 17.80 -17.97 5.80
C ARG A 120 17.48 -16.59 5.22
N GLU A 121 18.38 -15.63 5.40
CA GLU A 121 18.23 -14.24 4.93
C GLU A 121 18.19 -14.18 3.40
N ARG A 122 19.03 -14.97 2.71
CA ARG A 122 18.96 -15.11 1.24
C ARG A 122 17.62 -15.68 0.78
N CYS A 123 17.09 -16.69 1.45
CA CYS A 123 15.76 -17.21 1.14
C CYS A 123 14.67 -16.15 1.34
N ILE A 124 14.71 -15.38 2.43
CA ILE A 124 13.73 -14.30 2.69
C ILE A 124 13.74 -13.29 1.54
N LEU A 125 14.93 -12.88 1.06
CA LEU A 125 15.05 -11.96 -0.07
C LEU A 125 14.41 -12.52 -1.35
N LEU A 126 14.72 -13.78 -1.69
CA LEU A 126 14.18 -14.44 -2.90
C LEU A 126 12.66 -14.65 -2.83
N ILE A 127 12.16 -15.08 -1.67
CA ILE A 127 10.72 -15.29 -1.42
C ILE A 127 9.98 -13.95 -1.47
N SER A 128 10.57 -12.88 -0.91
CA SER A 128 9.96 -11.55 -0.93
C SER A 128 9.91 -10.96 -2.35
N ALA A 129 10.94 -11.20 -3.17
CA ALA A 129 10.93 -10.84 -4.59
C ALA A 129 9.83 -11.61 -5.36
N MET A 130 9.73 -12.93 -5.16
CA MET A 130 8.68 -13.77 -5.76
C MET A 130 7.27 -13.31 -5.35
N ASN A 131 7.03 -13.02 -4.07
CA ASN A 131 5.73 -12.57 -3.58
C ASN A 131 5.32 -11.21 -4.16
N ARG A 132 6.26 -10.27 -4.27
CA ARG A 132 6.01 -8.97 -4.93
C ARG A 132 5.71 -9.13 -6.42
N ALA A 133 6.46 -9.98 -7.12
CA ALA A 133 6.21 -10.28 -8.53
C ALA A 133 4.86 -11.00 -8.74
N ALA A 134 4.42 -11.79 -7.76
CA ALA A 134 3.08 -12.37 -7.73
C ALA A 134 1.96 -11.34 -7.46
N GLY A 135 2.31 -10.07 -7.24
CA GLY A 135 1.37 -8.95 -7.12
C GLY A 135 0.62 -8.88 -5.80
N LEU A 136 1.14 -9.52 -4.75
CA LEU A 136 0.51 -9.57 -3.44
C LEU A 136 0.68 -8.24 -2.68
N ASP A 137 -0.38 -7.79 -2.02
CA ASP A 137 -0.31 -6.70 -1.04
C ASP A 137 0.32 -7.16 0.30
N PRO A 138 0.65 -6.24 1.23
CA PRO A 138 1.27 -6.61 2.51
C PRO A 138 0.49 -7.65 3.34
N PHE A 139 -0.84 -7.59 3.38
CA PHE A 139 -1.68 -8.54 4.12
C PHE A 139 -1.71 -9.90 3.44
N GLU A 140 -1.74 -9.92 2.11
CA GLU A 140 -1.62 -11.15 1.32
C GLU A 140 -0.26 -11.82 1.51
N ILE A 141 0.83 -11.04 1.57
CA ILE A 141 2.17 -11.51 1.93
C ILE A 141 2.17 -12.08 3.35
N GLY A 142 1.51 -11.42 4.29
CA GLY A 142 1.33 -11.93 5.65
C GLY A 142 0.61 -13.28 5.69
N ASP A 143 -0.40 -13.47 4.84
CA ASP A 143 -1.12 -14.73 4.72
C ASP A 143 -0.25 -15.83 4.07
N VAL A 144 0.66 -15.51 3.15
CA VAL A 144 1.67 -16.48 2.66
C VAL A 144 2.55 -16.97 3.81
N TRP A 145 3.07 -16.06 4.64
CA TRP A 145 3.86 -16.42 5.81
C TRP A 145 3.05 -17.23 6.84
N ALA A 146 1.78 -16.88 7.06
CA ALA A 146 0.89 -17.63 7.93
C ALA A 146 0.67 -19.07 7.43
N LYS A 147 0.43 -19.25 6.12
CA LYS A 147 0.28 -20.58 5.51
C LYS A 147 1.57 -21.39 5.61
N LEU A 148 2.74 -20.78 5.42
CA LEU A 148 4.02 -21.44 5.65
C LEU A 148 4.13 -21.93 7.09
N GLY A 149 3.83 -21.05 8.06
CA GLY A 149 3.87 -21.36 9.49
C GLY A 149 2.94 -22.51 9.89
N SER A 150 1.76 -22.61 9.26
CA SER A 150 0.80 -23.69 9.52
C SER A 150 1.30 -25.09 9.14
N LEU A 151 2.29 -25.16 8.25
CA LEU A 151 2.94 -26.40 7.81
C LEU A 151 4.22 -26.70 8.61
N ARG A 152 4.49 -25.95 9.69
CA ARG A 152 5.70 -26.05 10.49
C ARG A 152 5.41 -26.27 11.98
N PRO A 153 6.40 -26.70 12.77
CA PRO A 153 6.24 -26.83 14.22
C PRO A 153 5.75 -25.52 14.84
N SER A 154 4.98 -25.61 15.92
CA SER A 154 4.56 -24.43 16.67
C SER A 154 5.78 -23.72 17.27
N VAL A 155 5.80 -22.39 17.15
CA VAL A 155 6.88 -21.56 17.68
C VAL A 155 6.38 -20.82 18.90
N THR A 156 7.15 -20.89 19.98
CA THR A 156 7.00 -19.97 21.11
C THR A 156 7.69 -18.65 20.75
N PRO A 157 7.00 -17.51 20.76
CA PRO A 157 7.60 -16.22 20.46
C PRO A 157 8.83 -15.94 21.34
N PRO A 158 9.94 -15.42 20.80
CA PRO A 158 11.09 -15.03 21.60
C PRO A 158 10.73 -13.91 22.59
N ALA A 159 11.51 -13.77 23.66
CA ALA A 159 11.38 -12.66 24.62
C ALA A 159 11.41 -11.30 23.90
N ILE A 160 10.71 -10.30 24.45
CA ILE A 160 10.39 -9.05 23.75
C ILE A 160 11.63 -8.33 23.19
N ALA A 161 12.70 -8.21 23.98
CA ALA A 161 13.92 -7.52 23.53
C ALA A 161 14.61 -8.17 22.32
N SER A 162 14.57 -9.50 22.18
CA SER A 162 15.12 -10.20 21.00
C SER A 162 14.12 -10.28 19.84
N ARG A 163 12.84 -10.00 20.11
CA ARG A 163 11.78 -9.92 19.10
C ARG A 163 11.91 -8.65 18.27
N ASP A 164 12.08 -7.48 18.88
CA ASP A 164 12.09 -6.20 18.16
C ASP A 164 13.26 -6.11 17.15
N GLN A 165 14.44 -6.58 17.57
CA GLN A 165 15.59 -6.66 16.67
C GLN A 165 15.35 -7.61 15.49
N ALA A 166 14.71 -8.75 15.74
CA ALA A 166 14.37 -9.73 14.70
C ALA A 166 13.27 -9.20 13.76
N VAL A 167 12.30 -8.46 14.27
CA VAL A 167 11.24 -7.79 13.50
C VAL A 167 11.82 -6.72 12.60
N ALA A 168 12.69 -5.85 13.12
CA ALA A 168 13.36 -4.83 12.32
C ALA A 168 14.24 -5.44 11.21
N ALA A 169 14.98 -6.52 11.52
CA ALA A 169 15.76 -7.24 10.52
C ALA A 169 14.88 -7.89 9.44
N MET A 170 13.78 -8.53 9.85
CA MET A 170 12.83 -9.15 8.94
C MET A 170 12.13 -8.11 8.04
N ARG A 171 11.72 -6.96 8.58
CA ARG A 171 11.15 -5.84 7.80
C ARG A 171 12.12 -5.33 6.73
N ARG A 172 13.40 -5.15 7.09
CA ARG A 172 14.45 -4.77 6.11
C ARG A 172 14.60 -5.82 5.01
N LEU A 173 14.66 -7.10 5.36
CA LEU A 173 14.82 -8.18 4.37
C LEU A 173 13.59 -8.32 3.47
N MET A 174 12.39 -8.20 4.03
CA MET A 174 11.15 -8.28 3.27
C MET A 174 11.00 -7.12 2.29
N ASN A 175 11.43 -5.92 2.66
CA ASN A 175 11.27 -4.72 1.83
C ASN A 175 12.51 -4.39 0.97
N ALA A 176 13.62 -5.11 1.13
CA ALA A 176 14.81 -4.89 0.34
C ALA A 176 14.61 -5.27 -1.14
N ASP A 177 15.22 -4.47 -2.02
CA ASP A 177 15.47 -4.86 -3.40
C ASP A 177 16.56 -5.95 -3.42
N ALA A 178 16.12 -7.19 -3.59
CA ALA A 178 17.00 -8.36 -3.55
C ALA A 178 18.08 -8.27 -4.64
N ALA A 179 17.79 -7.68 -5.81
CA ALA A 179 18.75 -7.56 -6.91
C ALA A 179 19.89 -6.59 -6.59
N ARG A 180 19.68 -5.63 -5.70
CA ARG A 180 20.66 -4.60 -5.29
C ARG A 180 21.44 -4.95 -4.02
N ARG A 181 21.44 -6.22 -3.61
CA ARG A 181 22.17 -6.67 -2.42
C ARG A 181 23.68 -6.32 -2.54
N PRO A 182 24.27 -5.63 -1.55
CA PRO A 182 25.72 -5.41 -1.47
C PRO A 182 26.47 -6.74 -1.34
N ASP A 183 27.65 -6.83 -1.95
CA ASP A 183 28.50 -8.04 -1.93
C ASP A 183 27.75 -9.29 -2.41
N ALA A 184 26.87 -9.12 -3.40
CA ALA A 184 26.17 -10.22 -4.03
C ALA A 184 27.17 -11.12 -4.79
N GLU A 185 27.00 -12.43 -4.61
CA GLU A 185 27.80 -13.41 -5.32
C GLU A 185 27.44 -13.38 -6.83
N PRO A 186 28.38 -13.71 -7.73
CA PRO A 186 28.08 -13.83 -9.16
C PRO A 186 26.90 -14.77 -9.40
N GLY A 187 25.96 -14.38 -10.27
CA GLY A 187 24.75 -15.16 -10.53
C GLY A 187 23.55 -14.83 -9.62
N TRP A 188 23.72 -13.94 -8.63
CA TRP A 188 22.64 -13.58 -7.70
C TRP A 188 21.49 -12.82 -8.40
N ALA A 189 21.78 -11.92 -9.33
CA ALA A 189 20.75 -11.16 -10.03
C ALA A 189 19.88 -12.08 -10.90
N GLU A 190 20.49 -13.05 -11.58
CA GLU A 190 19.82 -14.08 -12.37
C GLU A 190 18.95 -14.98 -11.48
N ARG A 191 19.44 -15.28 -10.27
CA ARG A 191 18.69 -16.03 -9.26
C ARG A 191 17.46 -15.25 -8.79
N VAL A 192 17.58 -13.94 -8.53
CA VAL A 192 16.44 -13.08 -8.18
C VAL A 192 15.43 -13.03 -9.33
N ALA A 193 15.89 -12.81 -10.56
CA ALA A 193 15.03 -12.76 -11.74
C ALA A 193 14.25 -14.07 -11.96
N ALA A 194 14.85 -15.24 -11.69
CA ALA A 194 14.15 -16.52 -11.77
C ALA A 194 13.01 -16.63 -10.74
N PHE A 195 13.20 -16.11 -9.52
CA PHE A 195 12.15 -16.07 -8.50
C PHE A 195 11.05 -15.06 -8.81
N GLU A 196 11.40 -13.91 -9.39
CA GLU A 196 10.42 -12.93 -9.86
C GLU A 196 9.57 -13.47 -11.02
N GLU A 197 10.21 -14.09 -12.02
CA GLU A 197 9.52 -14.73 -13.16
C GLU A 197 8.54 -15.81 -12.69
N ALA A 198 8.95 -16.62 -11.71
CA ALA A 198 8.05 -17.60 -11.09
C ALA A 198 6.84 -16.93 -10.42
N GLY A 199 7.05 -15.82 -9.69
CA GLY A 199 5.96 -15.03 -9.11
C GLY A 199 4.96 -14.52 -10.17
N TYR A 200 5.47 -13.92 -11.26
CA TYR A 200 4.64 -13.43 -12.35
C TYR A 200 3.82 -14.53 -13.01
N ARG A 201 4.43 -15.68 -13.27
CA ARG A 201 3.74 -16.83 -13.89
C ARG A 201 2.69 -17.44 -12.97
N LEU A 202 2.97 -17.60 -11.68
CA LEU A 202 1.99 -18.11 -10.72
C LEU A 202 0.79 -17.16 -10.59
N ARG A 203 1.01 -15.83 -10.58
CA ARG A 203 -0.07 -14.84 -10.61
C ARG A 203 -0.94 -15.01 -11.85
N ARG A 204 -0.33 -15.16 -13.02
CA ARG A 204 -1.05 -15.36 -14.28
C ARG A 204 -1.86 -16.66 -14.26
N LEU A 205 -1.26 -17.78 -13.82
CA LEU A 205 -1.98 -19.05 -13.68
C LEU A 205 -3.17 -18.93 -12.72
N ALA A 206 -3.03 -18.17 -11.63
CA ALA A 206 -4.12 -17.90 -10.71
C ALA A 206 -5.24 -17.08 -11.36
N ALA A 207 -4.90 -16.01 -12.06
CA ALA A 207 -5.86 -15.15 -12.77
C ALA A 207 -6.59 -15.89 -13.90
N ASP A 208 -5.90 -16.79 -14.59
CA ASP A 208 -6.46 -17.62 -15.66
C ASP A 208 -7.29 -18.80 -15.10
N GLY A 209 -7.38 -18.98 -13.78
CA GLY A 209 -8.10 -20.08 -13.13
C GLY A 209 -7.45 -21.45 -13.32
N ARG A 210 -6.15 -21.49 -13.60
CA ARG A 210 -5.38 -22.70 -13.94
C ARG A 210 -4.64 -23.31 -12.75
N LEU A 211 -4.58 -22.61 -11.61
CA LEU A 211 -4.08 -23.20 -10.37
C LEU A 211 -5.16 -24.01 -9.66
N THR A 212 -4.84 -25.24 -9.24
CA THR A 212 -5.73 -26.09 -8.43
C THR A 212 -5.76 -25.70 -6.93
N ARG A 213 -4.84 -24.82 -6.51
CA ARG A 213 -4.76 -24.26 -5.16
C ARG A 213 -4.66 -22.74 -5.23
N GLY A 214 -5.14 -22.04 -4.21
CA GLY A 214 -5.02 -20.58 -4.13
C GLY A 214 -3.56 -20.13 -4.18
N LEU A 215 -3.29 -19.03 -4.90
CA LEU A 215 -1.96 -18.47 -5.15
C LEU A 215 -1.08 -18.39 -3.90
N ARG A 216 -1.63 -17.87 -2.80
CA ARG A 216 -0.92 -17.72 -1.52
C ARG A 216 -0.47 -19.05 -0.91
N ALA A 217 -1.25 -20.13 -1.09
CA ALA A 217 -0.88 -21.47 -0.63
C ALA A 217 0.22 -22.09 -1.49
N VAL A 218 0.20 -21.82 -2.80
CA VAL A 218 1.25 -22.26 -3.74
C VAL A 218 2.57 -21.54 -3.48
N LEU A 219 2.53 -20.23 -3.24
CA LEU A 219 3.72 -19.43 -2.87
C LEU A 219 4.32 -19.88 -1.54
N ALA A 220 3.49 -20.18 -0.53
CA ALA A 220 3.97 -20.73 0.73
C ALA A 220 4.71 -22.07 0.54
N HIS A 221 4.26 -22.91 -0.40
CA HIS A 221 4.92 -24.18 -0.72
C HIS A 221 6.25 -23.98 -1.47
N HIS A 222 6.34 -22.99 -2.35
CA HIS A 222 7.61 -22.58 -2.98
C HIS A 222 8.64 -22.11 -1.94
N ALA A 223 8.21 -21.29 -0.98
CA ALA A 223 9.07 -20.81 0.11
C ALA A 223 9.62 -21.98 0.97
N ILE A 224 8.79 -22.97 1.28
CA ILE A 224 9.22 -24.21 1.96
C ILE A 224 10.34 -24.91 1.19
N PHE A 225 10.19 -25.07 -0.12
CA PHE A 225 11.18 -25.73 -0.96
C PHE A 225 12.49 -24.94 -1.01
N ALA A 226 12.42 -23.62 -1.13
CA ALA A 226 13.59 -22.75 -1.10
C ALA A 226 14.37 -22.92 0.22
N PHE A 227 13.69 -22.91 1.37
CA PHE A 227 14.32 -23.13 2.67
C PHE A 227 14.94 -24.53 2.81
N ASN A 228 14.22 -25.58 2.39
CA ASN A 228 14.73 -26.95 2.44
C ASN A 228 16.00 -27.12 1.59
N ARG A 229 16.07 -26.47 0.43
CA ARG A 229 17.24 -26.49 -0.46
C ARG A 229 18.43 -25.75 0.13
N ALA A 230 18.17 -24.63 0.80
CA ALA A 230 19.18 -23.85 1.51
C ALA A 230 19.65 -24.51 2.82
N GLY A 231 18.98 -25.56 3.28
CA GLY A 231 19.33 -26.28 4.52
C GLY A 231 18.85 -25.58 5.79
N VAL A 232 17.85 -24.69 5.69
CA VAL A 232 17.25 -24.02 6.84
C VAL A 232 16.35 -25.02 7.57
N SER A 233 16.53 -25.16 8.88
CA SER A 233 15.80 -26.15 9.68
C SER A 233 14.30 -25.85 9.77
N ALA A 234 13.48 -26.86 10.06
CA ALA A 234 12.03 -26.66 10.21
C ALA A 234 11.69 -25.64 11.31
N ASP A 235 12.47 -25.60 12.39
CA ASP A 235 12.28 -24.64 13.49
C ASP A 235 12.64 -23.21 13.06
N GLU A 236 13.74 -23.04 12.31
CA GLU A 236 14.10 -21.73 11.75
C GLU A 236 13.08 -21.26 10.71
N GLN A 237 12.54 -22.18 9.89
CA GLN A 237 11.45 -21.87 8.97
C GLN A 237 10.20 -21.42 9.71
N ALA A 238 9.85 -22.11 10.80
CA ALA A 238 8.72 -21.76 11.65
C ALA A 238 8.91 -20.38 12.27
N ALA A 239 10.10 -20.09 12.82
CA ALA A 239 10.41 -18.79 13.40
C ALA A 239 10.39 -17.67 12.35
N THR A 240 10.87 -17.95 11.14
CA THR A 240 10.85 -17.01 10.01
C THR A 240 9.42 -16.73 9.54
N ALA A 241 8.57 -17.76 9.43
CA ALA A 241 7.16 -17.61 9.11
C ALA A 241 6.44 -16.78 10.17
N TRP A 242 6.72 -17.04 11.45
CA TRP A 242 6.17 -16.24 12.54
C TRP A 242 6.60 -14.77 12.45
N LEU A 243 7.89 -14.49 12.22
CA LEU A 243 8.41 -13.13 12.05
C LEU A 243 7.84 -12.44 10.81
N GLY A 244 7.78 -13.13 9.67
CA GLY A 244 7.26 -12.57 8.42
C GLY A 244 5.77 -12.28 8.50
N ARG A 245 5.01 -13.17 9.12
CA ARG A 245 3.60 -12.94 9.46
C ARG A 245 3.46 -11.74 10.39
N HIS A 246 4.27 -11.69 11.45
CA HIS A 246 4.22 -10.61 12.41
C HIS A 246 4.59 -9.26 11.78
N VAL A 247 5.62 -9.19 10.94
CA VAL A 247 5.99 -7.96 10.21
C VAL A 247 4.92 -7.53 9.21
N ALA A 248 4.38 -8.47 8.44
CA ALA A 248 3.38 -8.18 7.42
C ALA A 248 2.04 -7.69 8.00
N PHE A 249 1.71 -8.16 9.21
CA PHE A 249 0.52 -7.76 9.95
C PHE A 249 0.82 -6.78 11.09
N ALA A 250 2.06 -6.29 11.20
CA ALA A 250 2.44 -5.24 12.14
C ALA A 250 2.46 -3.91 11.40
N ASP A 251 1.35 -3.18 11.51
CA ASP A 251 1.26 -1.74 11.69
C ASP A 251 2.63 -1.01 11.62
N GLU A 252 2.97 -0.38 10.49
CA GLU A 252 4.27 0.28 10.31
C GLU A 252 4.35 1.62 11.06
N GLU A 253 5.12 1.67 12.15
CA GLU A 253 6.01 2.81 12.42
C GLU A 253 7.04 2.94 11.29
N ALA A 254 7.04 4.12 10.65
CA ALA A 254 8.12 4.73 9.88
C ALA A 254 8.70 3.93 8.68
N ALA A 255 8.30 4.36 7.48
CA ALA A 255 9.25 4.51 6.38
C ALA A 255 10.32 5.55 6.77
N ASP A 256 11.36 5.09 7.47
CA ASP A 256 12.70 5.64 7.30
C ASP A 256 13.70 4.49 7.21
N VAL A 257 13.96 4.06 5.97
CA VAL A 257 15.19 3.36 5.63
C VAL A 257 15.92 4.24 4.61
N SER A 258 16.33 5.42 5.07
CA SER A 258 17.54 6.05 4.57
C SER A 258 18.71 5.08 4.75
N SER A 259 19.16 4.48 3.66
CA SER A 259 20.46 3.84 3.59
C SER A 259 21.55 4.93 3.65
N ARG A 260 22.02 5.29 4.84
CA ARG A 260 23.35 5.89 5.02
C ARG A 260 24.02 5.37 6.29
N THR A 261 25.06 4.60 6.06
CA THR A 261 26.20 4.39 6.95
C THR A 261 26.78 5.75 7.35
N SER A 262 26.72 6.07 8.63
CA SER A 262 27.51 7.14 9.25
C SER A 262 28.67 6.51 10.01
N THR A 263 29.88 6.70 9.48
CA THR A 263 31.15 6.41 10.14
C THR A 263 31.54 7.58 11.04
N SER A 264 31.59 7.37 12.37
CA SER A 264 32.68 7.85 13.26
C SER A 264 32.40 7.59 14.76
N PRO A 265 33.44 7.56 15.64
CA PRO A 265 33.49 6.70 16.82
C PRO A 265 33.21 7.40 18.18
N ASP A 266 32.81 6.56 19.14
CA ASP A 266 32.90 6.65 20.61
C ASP A 266 32.42 7.91 21.37
N SER A 267 31.47 7.71 22.29
CA SER A 267 31.67 8.05 23.71
C SER A 267 30.64 7.37 24.62
N ASN A 268 31.16 6.63 25.61
CA ASN A 268 30.44 6.04 26.76
C ASN A 268 29.41 6.99 27.40
N LEU A 269 28.15 6.56 27.49
CA LEU A 269 27.26 6.97 28.59
C LEU A 269 26.39 5.80 29.08
N THR A 270 26.48 5.62 30.39
CA THR A 270 25.97 4.63 31.32
C THR A 270 24.50 4.23 31.14
N ARG A 271 24.31 2.91 31.11
CA ARG A 271 23.06 2.15 31.29
C ARG A 271 22.26 2.64 32.50
N MET A 272 21.08 3.22 32.26
CA MET A 272 19.97 3.26 33.23
C MET A 272 18.87 2.35 32.70
N GLU A 273 18.73 1.18 33.32
CA GLU A 273 17.61 0.27 33.13
C GLU A 273 16.33 0.97 33.58
N THR A 274 15.48 1.33 32.61
CA THR A 274 14.07 1.63 32.87
C THR A 274 13.29 0.43 32.35
N THR A 275 12.68 -0.31 33.27
CA THR A 275 11.79 -1.43 33.00
C THR A 275 10.61 -0.93 32.15
N VAL A 276 10.61 -1.20 30.84
CA VAL A 276 9.46 -0.92 29.97
C VAL A 276 8.60 -2.17 29.92
N THR A 277 7.47 -2.11 30.62
CA THR A 277 6.37 -3.07 30.51
C THR A 277 5.80 -3.00 29.08
N PRO A 278 5.57 -4.12 28.38
CA PRO A 278 4.89 -4.09 27.09
C PRO A 278 3.44 -3.67 27.32
N VAL A 279 3.07 -2.55 26.72
CA VAL A 279 1.71 -2.03 26.72
C VAL A 279 0.76 -3.01 26.02
N THR A 280 -0.08 -3.70 26.77
CA THR A 280 -1.27 -4.42 26.27
C THR A 280 -2.57 -3.76 26.70
N ASP A 281 -2.47 -2.63 27.40
CA ASP A 281 -3.62 -1.87 27.87
C ASP A 281 -4.17 -0.98 26.73
N PRO A 282 -5.44 -1.13 26.33
CA PRO A 282 -6.08 -0.23 25.38
C PRO A 282 -5.95 1.25 25.74
N ALA A 283 -5.82 1.59 27.03
CA ALA A 283 -5.61 2.96 27.48
C ALA A 283 -4.24 3.51 27.07
N GLU A 284 -3.19 2.71 27.21
CA GLU A 284 -1.83 3.09 26.84
C GLU A 284 -1.67 3.18 25.30
N LEU A 285 -2.30 2.28 24.52
CA LEU A 285 -2.35 2.39 23.06
C LEU A 285 -3.09 3.66 22.61
N ARG A 286 -4.17 4.01 23.30
CA ARG A 286 -4.93 5.24 23.06
C ARG A 286 -4.09 6.49 23.35
N GLU A 287 -3.37 6.52 24.48
CA GLU A 287 -2.46 7.63 24.79
C GLU A 287 -1.28 7.72 23.79
N ALA A 288 -0.75 6.60 23.33
CA ALA A 288 0.29 6.58 22.31
C ALA A 288 -0.22 7.14 20.96
N LEU A 289 -1.44 6.78 20.54
CA LEU A 289 -2.08 7.39 19.37
C LEU A 289 -2.26 8.90 19.56
N VAL A 290 -2.83 9.33 20.69
CA VAL A 290 -3.02 10.76 21.00
C VAL A 290 -1.71 11.52 20.95
N THR A 291 -0.64 10.98 21.53
CA THR A 291 0.69 11.60 21.53
C THR A 291 1.22 11.76 20.11
N ARG A 292 1.15 10.72 19.26
CA ARG A 292 1.57 10.82 17.84
C ARG A 292 0.77 11.86 17.06
N LEU A 293 -0.54 11.96 17.30
CA LEU A 293 -1.38 12.97 16.65
C LEU A 293 -1.07 14.40 17.11
N MET A 294 -0.66 14.57 18.37
CA MET A 294 -0.19 15.86 18.90
C MET A 294 1.18 16.24 18.32
N ASP A 295 2.13 15.31 18.31
CA ASP A 295 3.50 15.55 17.83
C ASP A 295 3.54 15.87 16.32
N SER A 296 2.63 15.26 15.55
CA SER A 296 2.45 15.55 14.12
C SER A 296 1.61 16.81 13.84
N GLY A 297 1.04 17.44 14.87
CA GLY A 297 0.27 18.68 14.76
C GLY A 297 -1.18 18.52 14.27
N HIS A 298 -1.65 17.29 14.04
CA HIS A 298 -3.04 17.03 13.64
C HIS A 298 -4.04 17.27 14.78
N LEU A 299 -3.60 17.10 16.03
CA LEU A 299 -4.43 17.21 17.22
C LEU A 299 -3.84 18.26 18.17
N ARG A 300 -4.58 19.34 18.44
CA ARG A 300 -4.05 20.58 19.05
C ARG A 300 -4.93 21.14 20.15
N THR A 301 -6.24 21.12 19.95
CA THR A 301 -7.23 21.71 20.85
C THR A 301 -7.47 20.79 22.05
N LEU A 302 -7.40 21.35 23.27
CA LEU A 302 -7.46 20.57 24.51
C LEU A 302 -8.73 19.72 24.63
N GLU A 303 -9.86 20.27 24.20
CA GLU A 303 -11.16 19.58 24.22
C GLU A 303 -11.18 18.40 23.23
N VAL A 304 -10.57 18.56 22.04
CA VAL A 304 -10.46 17.48 21.04
C VAL A 304 -9.49 16.40 21.52
N ILE A 305 -8.37 16.80 22.13
CA ILE A 305 -7.43 15.88 22.78
C ILE A 305 -8.15 15.05 23.84
N ALA A 306 -8.92 15.71 24.72
CA ALA A 306 -9.68 15.03 25.77
C ALA A 306 -10.71 14.06 25.18
N ALA A 307 -11.42 14.43 24.11
CA ALA A 307 -12.34 13.55 23.43
C ALA A 307 -11.63 12.28 22.92
N PHE A 308 -10.49 12.40 22.24
CA PHE A 308 -9.71 11.22 21.80
C PHE A 308 -9.25 10.35 22.98
N ARG A 309 -8.78 10.94 24.08
CA ARG A 309 -8.34 10.21 25.28
C ARG A 309 -9.46 9.46 25.98
N ASN A 310 -10.68 9.99 25.94
CA ASN A 310 -11.85 9.40 26.57
C ASN A 310 -12.57 8.38 25.68
N THR A 311 -12.22 8.32 24.39
CA THR A 311 -12.93 7.50 23.40
C THR A 311 -12.18 6.22 23.10
N GLU A 312 -12.78 5.10 23.47
CA GLU A 312 -12.23 3.78 23.24
C GLU A 312 -12.45 3.32 21.80
N ARG A 313 -11.61 3.79 20.87
CA ARG A 313 -11.74 3.55 19.41
C ARG A 313 -11.99 2.08 19.05
N HIS A 314 -11.32 1.15 19.72
CA HIS A 314 -11.46 -0.28 19.50
C HIS A 314 -12.88 -0.83 19.75
N LEU A 315 -13.70 -0.17 20.58
CA LEU A 315 -15.11 -0.57 20.78
C LEU A 315 -15.99 -0.29 19.56
N PHE A 316 -15.56 0.62 18.69
CA PHE A 316 -16.24 0.94 17.43
C PHE A 316 -15.75 0.10 16.25
N LEU A 317 -14.81 -0.83 16.48
CA LEU A 317 -14.20 -1.68 15.46
C LEU A 317 -14.24 -3.17 15.86
N PRO A 318 -15.44 -3.76 15.98
CA PRO A 318 -15.56 -5.16 16.36
C PRO A 318 -14.88 -6.06 15.32
N GLY A 319 -13.99 -6.94 15.78
CA GLY A 319 -13.25 -7.88 14.92
C GLY A 319 -11.90 -7.37 14.42
N VAL A 320 -11.56 -6.12 14.71
CA VAL A 320 -10.21 -5.55 14.50
C VAL A 320 -9.41 -5.75 15.79
N ASP A 321 -8.15 -6.17 15.69
CA ASP A 321 -7.32 -6.30 16.89
C ASP A 321 -6.99 -4.93 17.49
N LEU A 322 -6.63 -4.94 18.78
CA LEU A 322 -6.41 -3.72 19.56
C LEU A 322 -5.29 -2.85 19.01
N GLN A 323 -4.22 -3.43 18.45
CA GLN A 323 -3.09 -2.63 17.96
C GLN A 323 -3.51 -1.89 16.69
N THR A 324 -4.09 -2.61 15.72
CA THR A 324 -4.59 -2.02 14.47
C THR A 324 -5.67 -0.96 14.73
N ALA A 325 -6.52 -1.14 15.73
CA ALA A 325 -7.54 -0.14 16.09
C ALA A 325 -6.95 1.23 16.47
N TYR A 326 -5.70 1.29 16.94
CA TYR A 326 -4.99 2.52 17.33
C TYR A 326 -3.86 2.92 16.38
N VAL A 327 -3.78 2.29 15.20
CA VAL A 327 -2.92 2.77 14.10
C VAL A 327 -3.54 4.01 13.47
N ASP A 328 -2.65 4.88 12.98
CA ASP A 328 -3.09 6.01 12.18
C ASP A 328 -3.36 5.60 10.72
N ASP A 329 -4.34 4.72 10.52
CA ASP A 329 -4.78 4.28 9.19
C ASP A 329 -6.31 4.13 9.15
N ALA A 330 -6.87 4.21 7.95
CA ALA A 330 -8.28 3.94 7.72
C ALA A 330 -8.52 2.43 7.84
N VAL A 331 -9.66 2.04 8.43
CA VAL A 331 -10.03 0.63 8.50
C VAL A 331 -11.24 0.40 7.60
N PRO A 332 -11.12 -0.42 6.52
CA PRO A 332 -12.25 -0.79 5.68
C PRO A 332 -13.33 -1.48 6.50
N ILE A 333 -14.59 -1.05 6.36
CA ILE A 333 -15.73 -1.65 7.09
C ILE A 333 -16.79 -2.22 6.17
N LYS A 334 -16.83 -1.80 4.88
CA LYS A 334 -17.79 -2.33 3.91
C LYS A 334 -17.22 -2.32 2.50
N HIS A 335 -17.49 -3.40 1.76
CA HIS A 335 -17.18 -3.55 0.35
C HIS A 335 -18.46 -3.78 -0.45
N ASP A 336 -18.47 -3.40 -1.72
CA ASP A 336 -19.57 -3.70 -2.63
C ASP A 336 -19.47 -5.12 -3.23
N GLU A 337 -20.39 -5.45 -4.14
CA GLU A 337 -20.44 -6.76 -4.80
C GLU A 337 -19.20 -7.06 -5.67
N THR A 338 -18.46 -6.03 -6.08
CA THR A 338 -17.23 -6.15 -6.88
C THR A 338 -15.98 -6.27 -6.02
N GLY A 339 -16.11 -6.09 -4.71
CA GLY A 339 -15.00 -6.06 -3.75
C GLY A 339 -14.36 -4.69 -3.58
N GLU A 340 -14.93 -3.62 -4.15
CA GLU A 340 -14.44 -2.25 -3.92
C GLU A 340 -14.87 -1.77 -2.53
N MET A 341 -13.95 -1.14 -1.80
CA MET A 341 -14.25 -0.55 -0.50
C MET A 341 -15.17 0.65 -0.67
N ILE A 342 -16.36 0.56 -0.08
CA ILE A 342 -17.41 1.60 -0.15
C ILE A 342 -17.67 2.29 1.19
N SER A 343 -17.08 1.79 2.28
CA SER A 343 -17.08 2.47 3.58
C SER A 343 -15.86 2.07 4.41
N CYS A 344 -15.33 3.03 5.15
CA CYS A 344 -14.27 2.84 6.13
C CYS A 344 -14.48 3.77 7.32
N ILE A 345 -13.88 3.42 8.46
CA ILE A 345 -13.54 4.45 9.45
C ILE A 345 -12.28 5.17 8.95
N SER A 346 -12.30 6.50 8.96
CA SER A 346 -11.13 7.27 8.54
C SER A 346 -9.94 7.08 9.49
N ALA A 347 -8.74 7.35 8.99
CA ALA A 347 -7.54 7.41 9.80
C ALA A 347 -7.71 8.42 10.95
N PRO A 348 -7.25 8.13 12.17
CA PRO A 348 -7.29 9.04 13.30
C PRO A 348 -6.80 10.47 13.02
N SER A 349 -5.74 10.65 12.23
CA SER A 349 -5.23 11.98 11.85
C SER A 349 -6.20 12.76 10.97
N ILE A 350 -6.89 12.10 10.04
CA ILE A 350 -7.95 12.71 9.22
C ILE A 350 -9.15 13.12 10.09
N ILE A 351 -9.53 12.26 11.04
CA ILE A 351 -10.62 12.57 12.00
C ILE A 351 -10.23 13.77 12.87
N ALA A 352 -9.04 13.75 13.48
CA ALA A 352 -8.53 14.85 14.29
C ALA A 352 -8.52 16.16 13.49
N THR A 353 -8.00 16.11 12.26
CA THR A 353 -7.99 17.26 11.35
C THR A 353 -9.38 17.83 11.12
N GLN A 354 -10.38 17.00 10.79
CA GLN A 354 -11.74 17.50 10.57
C GLN A 354 -12.40 18.04 11.85
N LEU A 355 -12.13 17.45 13.02
CA LEU A 355 -12.65 17.97 14.29
C LEU A 355 -12.07 19.35 14.63
N GLU A 356 -10.76 19.54 14.41
CA GLU A 356 -10.09 20.83 14.54
C GLU A 356 -10.65 21.87 13.53
N GLN A 357 -10.88 21.44 12.29
CA GLN A 357 -11.52 22.27 11.26
C GLN A 357 -12.94 22.67 11.64
N LEU A 358 -13.71 21.75 12.22
CA LEU A 358 -15.12 21.97 12.57
C LEU A 358 -15.25 22.95 13.73
N GLY A 359 -14.35 22.89 14.71
CA GLY A 359 -14.40 23.76 15.88
C GLY A 359 -15.74 23.64 16.61
N ALA A 360 -16.14 22.40 16.91
CA ALA A 360 -17.32 22.08 17.72
C ALA A 360 -17.16 22.65 19.13
N LYS A 361 -18.28 23.04 19.75
CA LYS A 361 -18.30 23.63 21.10
C LYS A 361 -19.51 23.10 21.86
N PRO A 362 -19.49 23.14 23.20
CA PRO A 362 -20.66 22.87 24.02
C PRO A 362 -21.88 23.67 23.56
N GLY A 363 -23.04 23.01 23.46
CA GLY A 363 -24.28 23.62 22.99
C GLY A 363 -24.53 23.56 21.49
N HIS A 364 -23.54 23.21 20.67
CA HIS A 364 -23.72 23.14 19.22
C HIS A 364 -24.63 21.99 18.79
N ARG A 365 -25.47 22.27 17.79
CA ARG A 365 -26.22 21.28 17.01
C ARG A 365 -25.42 20.89 15.78
N ILE A 366 -25.10 19.61 15.63
CA ILE A 366 -24.22 19.13 14.56
C ILE A 366 -24.95 18.12 13.68
N LEU A 367 -24.83 18.28 12.36
CA LEU A 367 -25.14 17.22 11.39
C LEU A 367 -23.85 16.60 10.88
N GLU A 368 -23.73 15.29 10.98
CA GLU A 368 -22.67 14.49 10.36
C GLU A 368 -23.24 13.67 9.21
N ALA A 369 -22.62 13.73 8.03
CA ALA A 369 -22.92 12.87 6.88
C ALA A 369 -21.83 11.80 6.73
N GLY A 370 -22.19 10.54 7.04
CA GLY A 370 -21.31 9.37 7.03
C GLY A 370 -21.13 8.78 8.43
N ALA A 371 -22.16 8.13 8.97
CA ALA A 371 -22.13 7.58 10.34
C ALA A 371 -21.14 6.43 10.48
N ALA A 372 -21.03 5.55 9.47
CA ALA A 372 -20.12 4.42 9.47
C ALA A 372 -20.22 3.57 10.76
N THR A 373 -19.19 3.55 11.60
CA THR A 373 -19.19 2.82 12.88
C THR A 373 -19.77 3.62 14.06
N GLY A 374 -20.00 4.92 13.90
CA GLY A 374 -20.41 5.85 14.96
C GLY A 374 -19.25 6.48 15.75
N TYR A 375 -18.00 6.17 15.43
CA TYR A 375 -16.83 6.65 16.20
C TYR A 375 -16.67 8.19 16.17
N ASN A 376 -16.72 8.80 14.98
CA ASN A 376 -16.61 10.26 14.88
C ASN A 376 -17.82 10.96 15.51
N ALA A 377 -19.04 10.41 15.33
CA ALA A 377 -20.23 10.87 16.02
C ALA A 377 -20.08 10.89 17.55
N HIS A 378 -19.43 9.87 18.13
CA HIS A 378 -19.17 9.81 19.57
C HIS A 378 -18.18 10.89 20.04
N LEU A 379 -17.11 11.13 19.27
CA LEU A 379 -16.17 12.23 19.53
C LEU A 379 -16.89 13.59 19.49
N LEU A 380 -17.71 13.83 18.45
CA LEU A 380 -18.52 15.04 18.34
C LEU A 380 -19.48 15.20 19.52
N GLY A 381 -20.14 14.12 19.95
CA GLY A 381 -21.06 14.12 21.09
C GLY A 381 -20.38 14.64 22.36
N GLN A 382 -19.15 14.19 22.64
CA GLN A 382 -18.38 14.68 23.79
C GLN A 382 -18.03 16.17 23.68
N LEU A 383 -17.76 16.68 22.47
CA LEU A 383 -17.38 18.07 22.24
C LEU A 383 -18.55 19.05 22.37
N VAL A 384 -19.78 18.59 22.17
CA VAL A 384 -20.98 19.45 22.23
C VAL A 384 -21.70 19.40 23.56
N THR A 385 -21.24 18.58 24.49
CA THR A 385 -21.79 18.48 25.84
C THR A 385 -21.18 19.53 26.78
N PRO A 386 -21.98 20.14 27.69
CA PRO A 386 -23.43 19.99 27.83
C PRO A 386 -24.23 20.82 26.82
N GLY A 387 -25.44 20.36 26.50
CA GLY A 387 -26.50 21.15 25.86
C GLY A 387 -26.49 21.17 24.33
N GLY A 388 -25.56 20.47 23.69
CA GLY A 388 -25.56 20.25 22.24
C GLY A 388 -26.11 18.88 21.86
N HIS A 389 -26.16 18.59 20.56
CA HIS A 389 -26.63 17.31 20.04
C HIS A 389 -26.06 17.04 18.65
N VAL A 390 -25.74 15.77 18.36
CA VAL A 390 -25.21 15.32 17.07
C VAL A 390 -26.23 14.43 16.38
N TRP A 391 -26.61 14.77 15.16
CA TRP A 391 -27.32 13.89 14.25
C TRP A 391 -26.31 13.34 13.25
N THR A 392 -26.13 12.02 13.22
CA THR A 392 -25.24 11.36 12.26
C THR A 392 -26.06 10.51 11.30
N VAL A 393 -25.80 10.63 10.01
CA VAL A 393 -26.60 9.97 8.97
C VAL A 393 -25.78 9.02 8.10
N ASP A 394 -26.41 7.93 7.69
CA ASP A 394 -25.86 7.02 6.69
C ASP A 394 -26.98 6.53 5.76
N VAL A 395 -26.61 6.18 4.52
CA VAL A 395 -27.55 5.68 3.50
C VAL A 395 -27.78 4.18 3.61
N ASP A 396 -26.89 3.47 4.31
CA ASP A 396 -26.91 2.03 4.47
C ASP A 396 -27.48 1.62 5.83
N GLN A 397 -28.60 0.90 5.83
CA GLN A 397 -29.29 0.47 7.07
C GLN A 397 -28.40 -0.37 7.99
N ASP A 398 -27.56 -1.24 7.44
CA ASP A 398 -26.63 -2.05 8.22
C ASP A 398 -25.55 -1.20 8.93
N LEU A 399 -25.11 -0.09 8.33
CA LEU A 399 -24.21 0.87 8.97
C LEU A 399 -24.94 1.67 10.06
N VAL A 400 -26.18 2.09 9.81
CA VAL A 400 -27.03 2.76 10.81
C VAL A 400 -27.21 1.86 12.04
N ASP A 401 -27.58 0.60 11.85
CA ASP A 401 -27.80 -0.36 12.94
C ASP A 401 -26.51 -0.59 13.76
N SER A 402 -25.37 -0.72 13.06
CA SER A 402 -24.05 -0.88 13.69
C SER A 402 -23.65 0.34 14.52
N ALA A 403 -23.78 1.54 13.96
CA ALA A 403 -23.48 2.80 14.64
C ALA A 403 -24.38 3.01 15.88
N GLN A 404 -25.68 2.74 15.76
CA GLN A 404 -26.62 2.82 16.89
C GLN A 404 -26.20 1.89 18.04
N LYS A 405 -25.84 0.64 17.71
CA LYS A 405 -25.37 -0.32 18.70
C LYS A 405 -24.09 0.14 19.40
N ASN A 406 -23.09 0.59 18.64
CA ASN A 406 -21.81 1.03 19.19
C ASN A 406 -21.97 2.28 20.07
N LEU A 407 -22.75 3.26 19.62
CA LEU A 407 -23.03 4.49 20.38
C LEU A 407 -23.83 4.22 21.67
N ALA A 408 -24.78 3.29 21.64
CA ALA A 408 -25.50 2.87 22.84
C ALA A 408 -24.57 2.19 23.86
N GLN A 409 -23.64 1.34 23.38
CA GLN A 409 -22.64 0.69 24.23
C GLN A 409 -21.63 1.68 24.82
N ALA A 410 -21.24 2.71 24.06
CA ALA A 410 -20.37 3.78 24.50
C ALA A 410 -21.07 4.82 25.41
N GLY A 411 -22.39 4.71 25.62
CA GLY A 411 -23.16 5.62 26.46
C GLY A 411 -23.20 7.04 25.91
N ALA A 412 -23.50 7.21 24.62
CA ALA A 412 -23.56 8.50 23.93
C ALA A 412 -25.02 9.02 23.78
N PRO A 413 -25.64 9.62 24.82
CA PRO A 413 -27.03 10.08 24.76
C PRO A 413 -27.25 11.30 23.85
N ASP A 414 -26.19 12.08 23.63
CA ASP A 414 -26.22 13.32 22.84
C ASP A 414 -26.04 13.06 21.32
N VAL A 415 -26.17 11.80 20.88
CA VAL A 415 -26.00 11.38 19.48
C VAL A 415 -27.24 10.62 18.99
N THR A 416 -27.75 10.98 17.82
CA THR A 416 -28.84 10.27 17.13
C THR A 416 -28.39 9.83 15.75
N VAL A 417 -28.51 8.54 15.46
CA VAL A 417 -28.20 7.96 14.14
C VAL A 417 -29.48 7.86 13.32
N VAL A 418 -29.46 8.37 12.08
CA VAL A 418 -30.62 8.40 11.18
C VAL A 418 -30.27 7.76 9.84
N LEU A 419 -31.14 6.89 9.31
CA LEU A 419 -31.06 6.46 7.92
C LEU A 419 -31.50 7.61 7.02
N ALA A 420 -30.57 8.26 6.34
CA ALA A 420 -30.85 9.39 5.47
C ALA A 420 -29.71 9.65 4.46
N ASP A 421 -30.03 10.38 3.40
CA ASP A 421 -29.02 10.92 2.47
C ASP A 421 -28.38 12.18 3.06
N GLY A 422 -27.08 12.10 3.35
CA GLY A 422 -26.28 13.20 3.87
C GLY A 422 -26.27 14.44 2.98
N ALA A 423 -26.42 14.30 1.66
CA ALA A 423 -26.50 15.45 0.75
C ALA A 423 -27.85 16.19 0.83
N ALA A 424 -28.91 15.52 1.29
CA ALA A 424 -30.22 16.13 1.55
C ALA A 424 -30.29 16.80 2.94
N GLY A 425 -29.47 16.33 3.89
CA GLY A 425 -29.46 16.78 5.28
C GLY A 425 -30.73 16.37 6.05
N LEU A 426 -31.02 17.10 7.13
CA LEU A 426 -32.16 16.86 8.02
C LEU A 426 -32.88 18.19 8.30
N PRO A 427 -33.68 18.71 7.34
CA PRO A 427 -34.31 20.02 7.44
C PRO A 427 -35.23 20.17 8.67
N GLU A 428 -35.82 19.09 9.16
CA GLU A 428 -36.63 19.04 10.38
C GLU A 428 -35.85 19.32 11.68
N HIS A 429 -34.51 19.19 11.62
CA HIS A 429 -33.60 19.43 12.74
C HIS A 429 -32.72 20.66 12.55
N ALA A 430 -32.79 21.31 11.38
CA ALA A 430 -32.14 22.58 11.12
C ALA A 430 -32.69 23.72 12.03
N PRO A 431 -31.92 24.79 12.27
CA PRO A 431 -30.56 25.01 11.78
C PRO A 431 -29.50 24.25 12.60
N PHE A 432 -28.37 23.95 11.95
CA PHE A 432 -27.18 23.37 12.56
C PHE A 432 -26.07 24.40 12.72
N ASP A 433 -25.42 24.42 13.88
CA ASP A 433 -24.24 25.25 14.12
C ASP A 433 -23.03 24.72 13.34
N ARG A 434 -22.97 23.40 13.14
CA ARG A 434 -21.91 22.73 12.40
C ARG A 434 -22.49 21.64 11.51
N ILE A 435 -21.93 21.50 10.31
CA ILE A 435 -22.20 20.35 9.46
C ILE A 435 -20.85 19.77 9.04
N GLN A 436 -20.67 18.46 9.19
CA GLN A 436 -19.46 17.73 8.82
C GLN A 436 -19.80 16.61 7.84
N PHE A 437 -19.06 16.55 6.73
CA PHE A 437 -19.07 15.41 5.83
C PHE A 437 -17.82 14.57 6.10
N THR A 438 -18.01 13.28 6.34
CA THR A 438 -16.94 12.26 6.45
C THR A 438 -16.88 11.42 5.16
N VAL A 439 -17.34 12.01 4.05
CA VAL A 439 -17.41 11.44 2.70
C VAL A 439 -17.04 12.53 1.68
N GLY A 440 -16.47 12.13 0.56
CA GLY A 440 -16.06 13.03 -0.53
C GLY A 440 -17.21 13.48 -1.40
N ALA A 441 -17.25 14.77 -1.75
CA ALA A 441 -18.23 15.33 -2.67
C ALA A 441 -17.57 15.92 -3.93
N GLY A 442 -18.22 15.74 -5.07
CA GLY A 442 -17.77 16.34 -6.34
C GLY A 442 -18.05 17.85 -6.42
N ASP A 443 -19.00 18.35 -5.61
CA ASP A 443 -19.42 19.75 -5.47
C ASP A 443 -20.19 19.92 -4.14
N ILE A 444 -20.62 21.14 -3.78
CA ILE A 444 -21.38 21.39 -2.56
C ILE A 444 -22.87 21.05 -2.72
N PRO A 445 -23.45 20.19 -1.86
CA PRO A 445 -24.89 19.99 -1.82
C PRO A 445 -25.61 21.26 -1.35
N LEU A 446 -26.33 21.96 -2.24
CA LEU A 446 -26.91 23.27 -1.93
C LEU A 446 -27.87 23.27 -0.72
N ARG A 447 -28.61 22.19 -0.52
CA ARG A 447 -29.56 22.04 0.61
C ARG A 447 -28.90 22.09 1.98
N ILE A 448 -27.62 21.74 2.06
CA ILE A 448 -26.85 21.79 3.30
C ILE A 448 -26.55 23.23 3.70
N LEU A 449 -26.33 24.11 2.72
CA LEU A 449 -26.09 25.53 2.97
C LEU A 449 -27.32 26.24 3.57
N ASP A 450 -28.52 25.78 3.22
CA ASP A 450 -29.79 26.29 3.76
C ASP A 450 -30.04 25.84 5.21
N GLN A 451 -29.42 24.74 5.63
CA GLN A 451 -29.58 24.15 6.96
C GLN A 451 -28.55 24.64 7.98
N LEU A 452 -27.56 25.41 7.55
CA LEU A 452 -26.59 26.05 8.45
C LEU A 452 -27.20 27.25 9.17
N ALA A 453 -26.93 27.36 10.46
CA ALA A 453 -27.16 28.58 11.23
C ALA A 453 -26.39 29.77 10.61
N PRO A 454 -26.78 31.03 10.90
CA PRO A 454 -26.11 32.21 10.34
C PRO A 454 -24.60 32.27 10.56
N ASN A 455 -24.11 31.78 11.70
CA ASN A 455 -22.68 31.66 12.03
C ASN A 455 -22.18 30.20 11.94
N GLY A 456 -22.90 29.39 11.17
CA GLY A 456 -22.60 27.98 11.01
C GLY A 456 -21.34 27.75 10.18
N ARG A 457 -20.70 26.61 10.41
CA ARG A 457 -19.52 26.17 9.66
C ARG A 457 -19.78 24.82 9.00
N LEU A 458 -19.42 24.70 7.73
CA LEU A 458 -19.44 23.45 6.97
C LEU A 458 -18.02 22.90 6.85
N VAL A 459 -17.78 21.68 7.31
CA VAL A 459 -16.58 20.92 6.98
C VAL A 459 -16.93 19.88 5.93
N ILE A 460 -16.32 19.95 4.75
CA ILE A 460 -16.61 19.05 3.64
C ILE A 460 -15.37 18.70 2.83
N PRO A 461 -15.04 17.42 2.69
CA PRO A 461 -14.12 16.94 1.68
C PRO A 461 -14.73 17.14 0.30
N MET A 462 -14.10 17.98 -0.50
CA MET A 462 -14.58 18.31 -1.84
C MET A 462 -13.45 18.19 -2.85
N ARG A 463 -13.76 17.55 -3.98
CA ARG A 463 -12.86 17.51 -5.12
C ARG A 463 -12.84 18.86 -5.82
N ILE A 464 -11.65 19.36 -6.05
CA ILE A 464 -11.38 20.64 -6.69
C ILE A 464 -11.49 20.46 -8.20
N ARG A 465 -10.60 19.67 -8.80
CA ARG A 465 -10.54 19.36 -10.24
C ARG A 465 -9.61 18.19 -10.52
N GLY A 466 -9.95 17.30 -11.47
CA GLY A 466 -9.28 16.00 -11.57
C GLY A 466 -9.34 15.26 -10.23
N SER A 467 -8.32 14.47 -9.87
CA SER A 467 -8.28 13.75 -8.58
C SER A 467 -7.90 14.62 -7.37
N ILE A 468 -7.70 15.93 -7.54
CA ILE A 468 -7.28 16.79 -6.41
C ILE A 468 -8.48 17.09 -5.52
N SER A 469 -8.43 16.61 -4.28
CA SER A 469 -9.44 16.83 -3.23
C SER A 469 -8.82 17.45 -1.98
N ARG A 470 -9.64 18.20 -1.25
CA ARG A 470 -9.28 18.82 0.04
C ARG A 470 -10.48 18.82 0.99
N SER A 471 -10.21 18.76 2.29
CA SER A 471 -11.22 19.03 3.33
C SER A 471 -11.29 20.53 3.58
N PHE A 472 -12.43 21.14 3.27
CA PHE A 472 -12.66 22.57 3.45
C PHE A 472 -13.51 22.85 4.68
N ALA A 473 -13.15 23.87 5.46
CA ALA A 473 -14.00 24.47 6.48
C ALA A 473 -14.55 25.81 5.97
N PHE A 474 -15.81 25.85 5.51
CA PHE A 474 -16.44 27.05 4.98
C PHE A 474 -17.30 27.77 6.03
N GLU A 475 -17.18 29.10 6.06
CA GLU A 475 -18.06 30.01 6.78
C GLU A 475 -18.66 31.05 5.84
N ARG A 476 -19.86 31.53 6.17
CA ARG A 476 -20.56 32.54 5.35
C ARG A 476 -19.82 33.88 5.41
N ASP A 477 -19.66 34.51 4.25
CA ASP A 477 -19.08 35.84 4.09
C ASP A 477 -19.93 36.66 3.10
N GLY A 478 -20.94 37.33 3.65
CA GLY A 478 -21.98 38.01 2.86
C GLY A 478 -22.78 37.03 2.00
N GLN A 479 -22.73 37.22 0.68
CA GLN A 479 -23.35 36.33 -0.31
C GLN A 479 -22.41 35.20 -0.78
N THR A 480 -21.20 35.15 -0.23
CA THR A 480 -20.18 34.16 -0.57
C THR A 480 -19.81 33.33 0.67
N TRP A 481 -18.85 32.44 0.51
CA TRP A 481 -18.29 31.60 1.55
C TRP A 481 -16.77 31.73 1.51
N LYS A 482 -16.15 31.80 2.67
CA LYS A 482 -14.69 31.78 2.81
C LYS A 482 -14.26 30.49 3.49
N ALA A 483 -13.18 29.89 3.02
CA ALA A 483 -12.55 28.79 3.74
C ALA A 483 -11.72 29.36 4.88
N VAL A 484 -11.99 28.92 6.11
CA VAL A 484 -11.20 29.26 7.30
C VAL A 484 -10.15 28.19 7.63
N SER A 485 -10.20 27.04 6.95
CA SER A 485 -9.16 26.02 6.90
C SER A 485 -9.33 25.17 5.63
N CYS A 486 -8.23 24.63 5.11
CA CYS A 486 -8.22 23.79 3.92
C CYS A 486 -7.07 22.77 3.96
N GLU A 487 -7.38 21.50 4.22
CA GLU A 487 -6.40 20.45 4.46
C GLU A 487 -6.43 19.41 3.34
N MET A 488 -5.28 18.80 3.05
CA MET A 488 -5.24 17.70 2.08
C MET A 488 -5.90 16.45 2.70
N ALA A 489 -6.92 15.94 2.03
CA ALA A 489 -7.59 14.71 2.45
C ALA A 489 -8.35 14.09 1.28
N THR A 490 -8.45 12.76 1.28
CA THR A 490 -9.23 11.99 0.32
C THR A 490 -10.16 11.07 1.08
N PHE A 491 -11.40 10.97 0.63
CA PHE A 491 -12.46 10.22 1.27
C PHE A 491 -13.17 9.34 0.26
N VAL A 492 -13.84 8.29 0.74
CA VAL A 492 -14.81 7.55 -0.09
C VAL A 492 -15.90 8.52 -0.57
N PRO A 493 -16.33 8.43 -1.84
CA PRO A 493 -17.28 9.40 -2.40
C PRO A 493 -18.68 9.21 -1.80
N LEU A 494 -19.49 10.28 -1.84
CA LEU A 494 -20.95 10.18 -1.79
C LEU A 494 -21.40 9.15 -2.83
N ARG A 495 -22.50 8.44 -2.57
CA ARG A 495 -22.95 7.35 -3.45
C ARG A 495 -24.35 7.60 -3.95
N LYS A 496 -24.54 7.49 -5.27
CA LYS A 496 -25.82 7.44 -5.97
C LYS A 496 -26.75 8.60 -5.59
N GLY A 497 -26.22 9.84 -5.59
CA GLY A 497 -26.94 11.02 -5.06
C GLY A 497 -26.45 12.37 -5.58
N VAL A 498 -26.88 13.44 -4.91
CA VAL A 498 -26.50 14.83 -5.25
C VAL A 498 -25.02 15.04 -4.92
N CYS A 499 -24.27 15.62 -5.87
CA CYS A 499 -22.83 15.84 -5.74
C CYS A 499 -22.01 14.57 -5.52
N ASP A 500 -22.51 13.43 -5.99
CA ASP A 500 -21.72 12.20 -6.14
C ASP A 500 -20.45 12.51 -6.95
N ASP A 501 -19.35 11.91 -6.52
CA ASP A 501 -18.02 12.14 -7.05
C ASP A 501 -17.51 10.95 -7.89
N ILE A 502 -18.38 10.46 -8.77
CA ILE A 502 -18.10 9.28 -9.60
C ILE A 502 -16.92 9.55 -10.53
N TYR A 503 -15.88 8.74 -10.37
CA TYR A 503 -14.74 8.69 -11.27
C TYR A 503 -14.78 7.42 -12.13
N THR A 504 -14.23 7.52 -13.32
CA THR A 504 -13.99 6.40 -14.21
C THR A 504 -12.53 5.97 -14.10
N LEU A 505 -12.30 4.70 -13.76
CA LEU A 505 -10.98 4.08 -13.79
C LEU A 505 -10.66 3.59 -15.20
N VAL A 506 -9.74 4.28 -15.87
CA VAL A 506 -9.21 3.85 -17.16
C VAL A 506 -8.03 2.93 -16.92
N HIS A 507 -8.23 1.62 -17.12
CA HIS A 507 -7.16 0.62 -17.05
C HIS A 507 -6.28 0.70 -18.30
N MET A 508 -4.99 0.94 -18.10
CA MET A 508 -4.02 0.95 -19.21
C MET A 508 -3.84 -0.45 -19.78
N ALA A 509 -3.81 -0.56 -21.10
CA ALA A 509 -3.52 -1.79 -21.81
C ALA A 509 -2.04 -2.17 -21.69
N GLY A 510 -1.74 -3.45 -21.88
CA GLY A 510 -0.38 -3.98 -21.81
C GLY A 510 -0.03 -4.57 -20.44
N GLU A 511 1.27 -4.81 -20.23
CA GLU A 511 1.78 -5.35 -18.98
C GLU A 511 1.64 -4.34 -17.83
N GLY A 512 1.44 -4.84 -16.61
CA GLY A 512 1.34 -4.03 -15.40
C GLY A 512 -0.10 -3.79 -14.96
N ASN A 513 -0.29 -2.83 -14.04
CA ASN A 513 -1.58 -2.53 -13.44
C ASN A 513 -1.86 -1.02 -13.35
N VAL A 514 -1.24 -0.22 -14.23
CA VAL A 514 -1.45 1.23 -14.26
C VAL A 514 -2.91 1.54 -14.57
N ARG A 515 -3.50 2.39 -13.75
CA ARG A 515 -4.85 2.94 -13.93
C ARG A 515 -4.77 4.45 -13.91
N LEU A 516 -5.72 5.09 -14.56
CA LEU A 516 -5.90 6.55 -14.52
C LEU A 516 -7.31 6.83 -13.99
N GLU A 517 -7.39 7.71 -12.99
CA GLU A 517 -8.66 8.24 -12.50
C GLU A 517 -9.09 9.42 -13.37
N THR A 518 -10.30 9.35 -13.92
CA THR A 518 -10.88 10.40 -14.76
C THR A 518 -12.25 10.78 -14.24
N PHE A 519 -12.63 12.04 -14.40
CA PHE A 519 -13.89 12.58 -13.90
C PHE A 519 -14.69 13.21 -15.02
N SER A 520 -16.01 13.30 -14.83
CA SER A 520 -16.94 13.76 -15.87
C SER A 520 -16.71 15.20 -16.36
N GLU A 521 -16.01 16.05 -15.61
CA GLU A 521 -15.66 17.40 -16.07
C GLU A 521 -14.42 17.45 -16.99
N GLN A 522 -13.67 16.36 -17.09
CA GLN A 522 -12.47 16.30 -17.92
C GLN A 522 -12.82 15.84 -19.33
N ASP A 523 -12.24 16.49 -20.34
CA ASP A 523 -12.34 16.06 -21.73
C ASP A 523 -11.24 15.02 -22.03
N VAL A 524 -11.63 13.74 -22.02
CA VAL A 524 -10.72 12.61 -22.15
C VAL A 524 -11.26 11.60 -23.16
N ASP A 525 -10.44 11.22 -24.14
CA ASP A 525 -10.71 10.09 -25.03
C ASP A 525 -10.30 8.80 -24.33
N HIS A 526 -11.23 8.18 -23.61
CA HIS A 526 -10.96 6.96 -22.84
C HIS A 526 -10.44 5.81 -23.70
N GLU A 527 -10.84 5.69 -24.98
CA GLU A 527 -10.34 4.63 -25.84
C GLU A 527 -8.89 4.86 -26.23
N ALA A 528 -8.55 6.09 -26.66
CA ALA A 528 -7.18 6.45 -27.01
C ALA A 528 -6.23 6.37 -25.81
N ILE A 529 -6.68 6.82 -24.64
CA ILE A 529 -5.87 6.85 -23.41
C ILE A 529 -5.47 5.43 -22.97
N ARG A 530 -6.32 4.42 -23.14
CA ARG A 530 -6.01 3.05 -22.72
C ARG A 530 -4.71 2.52 -23.29
N THR A 531 -4.35 2.90 -24.52
CA THR A 531 -3.13 2.43 -25.21
C THR A 531 -2.04 3.51 -25.29
N VAL A 532 -2.23 4.67 -24.65
CA VAL A 532 -1.37 5.83 -24.86
C VAL A 532 0.07 5.59 -24.41
N LEU A 533 0.28 4.78 -23.37
CA LEU A 533 1.61 4.47 -22.84
C LEU A 533 2.47 3.61 -23.78
N ASP A 534 1.87 2.98 -24.80
CA ASP A 534 2.61 2.23 -25.83
C ASP A 534 3.12 3.14 -26.95
N GLN A 535 2.70 4.40 -26.97
CA GLN A 535 3.12 5.39 -27.96
C GLN A 535 4.47 6.04 -27.58
N PRO A 536 5.20 6.62 -28.55
CA PRO A 536 6.45 7.32 -28.28
C PRO A 536 6.31 8.39 -27.19
N GLN A 537 7.31 8.46 -26.33
CA GLN A 537 7.35 9.41 -25.22
C GLN A 537 8.06 10.71 -25.61
N ALA A 538 7.56 11.83 -25.08
CA ALA A 538 8.27 13.10 -25.04
C ALA A 538 8.62 13.43 -23.58
N LYS A 539 9.91 13.58 -23.28
CA LYS A 539 10.38 13.79 -21.91
C LYS A 539 11.02 15.17 -21.76
N VAL A 540 10.60 15.92 -20.74
CA VAL A 540 11.08 17.27 -20.43
C VAL A 540 11.38 17.34 -18.94
N TYR A 541 12.51 17.94 -18.56
CA TYR A 541 12.79 18.25 -17.15
C TYR A 541 12.59 19.74 -16.90
N SER A 542 11.95 20.07 -15.79
CA SER A 542 11.54 21.44 -15.46
C SER A 542 12.69 22.30 -14.90
N GLY A 543 13.77 21.68 -14.42
CA GLY A 543 14.82 22.35 -13.65
C GLY A 543 14.45 22.60 -12.17
N VAL A 544 13.20 22.37 -11.78
CA VAL A 544 12.70 22.57 -10.40
C VAL A 544 13.08 21.37 -9.54
N LYS A 545 13.61 21.66 -8.35
CA LYS A 545 14.21 20.68 -7.44
C LYS A 545 13.41 20.59 -6.14
N PHE A 546 12.96 19.39 -5.81
CA PHE A 546 12.40 19.07 -4.51
C PHE A 546 13.48 18.50 -3.59
N ARG A 547 13.35 18.75 -2.29
CA ARG A 547 14.19 18.21 -1.21
C ARG A 547 13.38 17.38 -0.23
N GLN A 548 14.07 16.70 0.67
CA GLN A 548 13.42 15.86 1.68
C GLN A 548 12.53 16.72 2.58
N GLY A 549 11.26 16.32 2.72
CA GLY A 549 10.26 17.04 3.51
C GLY A 549 9.46 18.08 2.70
N ASP A 550 9.82 18.36 1.45
CA ASP A 550 9.09 19.32 0.63
C ASP A 550 7.66 18.82 0.30
N PRO A 551 6.63 19.66 0.52
CA PRO A 551 5.23 19.26 0.32
C PRO A 551 4.83 19.30 -1.16
N TRP A 552 4.51 18.13 -1.74
CA TRP A 552 4.04 18.02 -3.12
C TRP A 552 2.61 18.55 -3.35
N GLN A 553 1.80 18.59 -2.29
CA GLN A 553 0.39 18.98 -2.36
C GLN A 553 0.15 20.36 -2.97
N TRP A 554 1.07 21.30 -2.77
CA TRP A 554 0.92 22.67 -3.27
C TRP A 554 1.20 22.75 -4.76
N LEU A 555 2.19 22.00 -5.27
CA LEU A 555 2.40 21.86 -6.69
C LEU A 555 1.19 21.20 -7.36
N TYR A 556 0.64 20.13 -6.77
CA TYR A 556 -0.53 19.44 -7.33
C TYR A 556 -1.76 20.34 -7.38
N LEU A 557 -2.02 21.10 -6.32
CA LEU A 557 -3.10 22.08 -6.30
C LEU A 557 -2.90 23.15 -7.38
N TYR A 558 -1.69 23.70 -7.50
CA TYR A 558 -1.38 24.69 -8.53
C TYR A 558 -1.66 24.14 -9.93
N LEU A 559 -1.08 22.97 -10.26
CA LEU A 559 -1.27 22.32 -11.56
C LEU A 559 -2.74 21.99 -11.84
N ALA A 560 -3.49 21.54 -10.85
CA ALA A 560 -4.92 21.30 -11.02
C ALA A 560 -5.71 22.58 -11.34
N CYS A 561 -5.30 23.73 -10.82
CA CYS A 561 -5.92 25.01 -11.16
C CYS A 561 -5.56 25.44 -12.59
N VAL A 562 -4.26 25.43 -12.93
CA VAL A 562 -3.78 26.10 -14.15
C VAL A 562 -3.89 25.25 -15.42
N LEU A 563 -3.96 23.92 -15.30
CA LEU A 563 -4.05 23.01 -16.46
C LEU A 563 -5.50 22.82 -16.93
N PRO A 564 -5.74 22.68 -18.25
CA PRO A 564 -7.10 22.68 -18.83
C PRO A 564 -8.00 21.52 -18.40
N ASN A 565 -7.45 20.35 -18.04
CA ASN A 565 -8.21 19.24 -17.46
C ASN A 565 -7.79 18.93 -16.02
N GLY A 566 -7.12 19.87 -15.34
CA GLY A 566 -6.58 19.64 -14.01
C GLY A 566 -5.56 18.51 -13.94
N LEU A 567 -5.54 17.77 -12.83
CA LEU A 567 -4.53 16.76 -12.55
C LEU A 567 -5.18 15.50 -11.96
N SER A 568 -4.90 14.34 -12.55
CA SER A 568 -5.49 13.05 -12.19
C SER A 568 -4.47 12.10 -11.59
N ARG A 569 -4.89 11.27 -10.64
CA ARG A 569 -4.05 10.20 -10.08
C ARG A 569 -3.91 9.08 -11.11
N MET A 570 -2.70 8.54 -11.17
CA MET A 570 -2.32 7.48 -12.08
C MET A 570 -1.54 6.39 -11.32
N PRO A 571 -2.21 5.60 -10.45
CA PRO A 571 -1.55 4.57 -9.65
C PRO A 571 -1.15 3.35 -10.47
N GLY A 572 -0.18 2.59 -9.96
CA GLY A 572 0.25 1.30 -10.50
C GLY A 572 1.65 1.32 -11.11
N SER A 573 2.06 0.20 -11.68
CA SER A 573 3.37 0.02 -12.28
C SER A 573 3.29 -0.77 -13.58
N ARG A 574 4.22 -0.50 -14.49
CA ARG A 574 4.47 -1.27 -15.72
C ARG A 574 5.86 -0.97 -16.29
N PRO A 575 6.39 -1.81 -17.19
CA PRO A 575 7.60 -1.47 -17.93
C PRO A 575 7.48 -0.12 -18.65
N ALA A 576 8.56 0.65 -18.66
CA ALA A 576 8.67 2.00 -19.25
C ALA A 576 7.80 3.11 -18.63
N PHE A 577 6.90 2.80 -17.69
CA PHE A 577 6.26 3.82 -16.85
C PHE A 577 7.23 4.19 -15.72
N THR A 578 7.73 5.42 -15.73
CA THR A 578 8.74 5.90 -14.76
C THR A 578 8.17 7.02 -13.89
N PRO A 579 7.21 6.70 -13.01
CA PRO A 579 6.55 7.69 -12.17
C PRO A 579 7.49 8.31 -11.15
N HIS A 580 7.11 9.47 -10.60
CA HIS A 580 7.88 10.14 -9.55
C HIS A 580 7.81 9.44 -8.18
N PHE A 581 6.82 8.58 -7.95
CA PHE A 581 6.67 7.79 -6.73
C PHE A 581 6.42 6.31 -7.00
N GLY A 582 6.71 5.47 -5.99
CA GLY A 582 6.52 4.02 -6.07
C GLY A 582 5.06 3.58 -6.19
N TRP A 583 4.10 4.40 -5.76
CA TRP A 583 2.66 4.11 -5.92
C TRP A 583 2.13 4.44 -7.33
N GLY A 584 2.85 5.26 -8.11
CA GLY A 584 2.39 5.80 -9.39
C GLY A 584 2.66 7.29 -9.53
N SER A 585 1.87 7.97 -10.36
CA SER A 585 2.07 9.39 -10.67
C SER A 585 0.79 10.23 -10.64
N MET A 586 0.95 11.52 -10.89
CA MET A 586 -0.09 12.47 -11.22
C MET A 586 0.05 12.82 -12.71
N ALA A 587 -1.07 12.93 -13.41
CA ALA A 587 -1.11 13.10 -14.86
C ALA A 587 -2.02 14.25 -15.27
N ALA A 588 -1.52 15.09 -16.18
CA ALA A 588 -2.29 16.05 -16.94
C ALA A 588 -2.89 15.36 -18.16
N LEU A 589 -4.10 15.75 -18.56
CA LEU A 589 -4.87 15.13 -19.65
C LEU A 589 -5.27 16.17 -20.68
N ASP A 590 -5.31 15.79 -21.95
CA ASP A 590 -5.81 16.63 -23.04
C ASP A 590 -6.30 15.74 -24.20
N GLY A 591 -7.60 15.39 -24.19
CA GLY A 591 -8.20 14.46 -25.14
C GLY A 591 -7.54 13.08 -25.05
N GLY A 592 -6.91 12.65 -26.15
CA GLY A 592 -6.12 11.41 -26.23
C GLY A 592 -4.63 11.55 -25.84
N THR A 593 -4.23 12.67 -25.26
CA THR A 593 -2.85 12.95 -24.81
C THR A 593 -2.78 12.94 -23.28
N LEU A 594 -1.70 12.38 -22.74
CA LEU A 594 -1.46 12.30 -21.29
C LEU A 594 -0.01 12.70 -21.00
N ALA A 595 0.21 13.47 -19.93
CA ALA A 595 1.55 13.79 -19.45
C ALA A 595 1.67 13.57 -17.94
N TYR A 596 2.52 12.64 -17.51
CA TYR A 596 2.69 12.29 -16.09
C TYR A 596 4.02 12.80 -15.52
N LEU A 597 4.03 13.04 -14.21
CA LEU A 597 5.22 13.51 -13.49
C LEU A 597 6.25 12.38 -13.27
N THR A 598 7.52 12.69 -13.48
CA THR A 598 8.68 11.82 -13.20
C THR A 598 9.72 12.60 -12.40
N VAL A 599 10.71 11.93 -11.83
CA VAL A 599 11.85 12.60 -11.19
C VAL A 599 13.17 12.01 -11.65
N ARG A 600 14.21 12.84 -11.61
CA ARG A 600 15.60 12.35 -11.57
C ARG A 600 16.27 12.85 -10.31
N GLU A 601 17.08 11.99 -9.73
CA GLU A 601 17.87 12.32 -8.56
C GLU A 601 19.15 13.06 -8.96
N GLY A 602 19.57 14.01 -8.13
CA GLY A 602 20.87 14.64 -8.21
C GLY A 602 21.34 15.13 -6.84
N GLU A 603 22.54 15.70 -6.81
CA GLU A 603 23.13 16.29 -5.62
C GLU A 603 23.80 17.63 -5.99
N ASP A 604 23.61 18.63 -5.14
CA ASP A 604 24.28 19.93 -5.23
C ASP A 604 24.77 20.38 -3.84
N GLU A 605 25.25 21.62 -3.72
CA GLU A 605 25.81 22.17 -2.48
C GLU A 605 24.82 22.16 -1.30
N GLN A 606 23.52 22.10 -1.55
CA GLN A 606 22.46 22.04 -0.54
C GLN A 606 22.01 20.59 -0.27
N GLY A 607 22.70 19.60 -0.84
CA GLY A 607 22.45 18.18 -0.67
C GLY A 607 21.61 17.55 -1.78
N ARG A 608 21.09 16.35 -1.49
CA ARG A 608 20.28 15.54 -2.42
C ARG A 608 19.01 16.30 -2.84
N PHE A 609 18.67 16.20 -4.11
CA PHE A 609 17.44 16.73 -4.67
C PHE A 609 16.80 15.76 -5.66
N TRP A 610 15.51 15.98 -5.91
CA TRP A 610 14.73 15.31 -6.95
C TRP A 610 14.25 16.38 -7.93
N GLU A 611 14.83 16.39 -9.12
CA GLU A 611 14.40 17.31 -10.18
C GLU A 611 13.15 16.76 -10.86
N ILE A 612 12.10 17.58 -10.91
CA ILE A 612 10.84 17.20 -11.51
C ILE A 612 10.96 17.21 -13.03
N GLY A 613 10.53 16.12 -13.64
CA GLY A 613 10.29 16.03 -15.07
C GLY A 613 8.85 15.65 -15.40
N VAL A 614 8.55 15.68 -16.68
CA VAL A 614 7.26 15.33 -17.26
C VAL A 614 7.51 14.40 -18.44
N ILE A 615 6.72 13.33 -18.52
CA ILE A 615 6.72 12.39 -19.65
C ILE A 615 5.33 12.45 -20.29
N GLY A 616 5.29 12.95 -21.52
CA GLY A 616 4.10 13.01 -22.37
C GLY A 616 4.00 11.81 -23.30
N HIS A 617 2.77 11.37 -23.54
CA HIS A 617 2.38 10.38 -24.55
C HIS A 617 1.13 10.87 -25.29
N GLY A 618 0.91 10.37 -26.51
CA GLY A 618 -0.24 10.75 -27.33
C GLY A 618 0.10 11.75 -28.45
N PRO A 619 -0.90 12.15 -29.26
CA PRO A 619 -0.71 13.00 -30.44
C PRO A 619 -0.01 14.33 -30.17
N ARG A 620 -0.20 14.90 -28.96
CA ARG A 620 0.42 16.17 -28.53
C ARG A 620 1.37 16.00 -27.34
N ALA A 621 2.03 14.84 -27.23
CA ALA A 621 2.91 14.48 -26.12
C ALA A 621 3.92 15.58 -25.73
N ALA A 622 4.66 16.11 -26.71
CA ALA A 622 5.67 17.13 -26.44
C ALA A 622 5.07 18.48 -26.03
N GLU A 623 3.93 18.87 -26.61
CA GLU A 623 3.24 20.12 -26.28
C GLU A 623 2.74 20.09 -24.83
N LEU A 624 2.00 19.04 -24.45
CA LEU A 624 1.47 18.90 -23.10
C LEU A 624 2.59 18.75 -22.06
N ALA A 625 3.63 17.97 -22.35
CA ALA A 625 4.78 17.83 -21.44
C ALA A 625 5.51 19.16 -21.21
N ASN A 626 5.71 19.96 -22.27
CA ASN A 626 6.31 21.30 -22.16
C ASN A 626 5.39 22.28 -21.41
N GLN A 627 4.08 22.21 -21.63
CA GLN A 627 3.12 23.05 -20.90
C GLN A 627 3.18 22.76 -19.39
N VAL A 628 3.12 21.49 -19.00
CA VAL A 628 3.21 21.10 -17.57
C VAL A 628 4.56 21.51 -16.98
N ALA A 629 5.67 21.27 -17.69
CA ALA A 629 7.00 21.68 -17.22
C ALA A 629 7.13 23.21 -17.07
N THR A 630 6.52 23.97 -17.98
CA THR A 630 6.48 25.44 -17.90
C THR A 630 5.72 25.90 -16.66
N GLU A 631 4.55 25.31 -16.39
CA GLU A 631 3.75 25.65 -15.22
C GLU A 631 4.43 25.25 -13.90
N ILE A 632 5.16 24.14 -13.86
CA ILE A 632 6.02 23.79 -12.71
C ILE A 632 7.07 24.88 -12.48
N GLY A 633 7.70 25.39 -13.55
CA GLY A 633 8.68 26.48 -13.46
C GLY A 633 8.08 27.83 -13.06
N GLU A 634 6.87 28.16 -13.49
CA GLU A 634 6.15 29.37 -13.05
C GLU A 634 5.77 29.29 -11.57
N TRP A 635 5.31 28.12 -11.11
CA TRP A 635 5.03 27.88 -9.70
C TRP A 635 6.26 28.10 -8.80
N ASP A 636 7.40 27.53 -9.20
CA ASP A 636 8.67 27.66 -8.48
C ASP A 636 9.18 29.12 -8.47
N ARG A 637 9.14 29.81 -9.63
CA ARG A 637 9.53 31.23 -9.74
C ARG A 637 8.67 32.17 -8.90
N GLY A 638 7.39 31.86 -8.74
CA GLY A 638 6.50 32.60 -7.85
C GLY A 638 6.97 32.48 -6.40
N TRP A 639 6.71 31.34 -5.79
CA TRP A 639 7.11 31.05 -4.42
C TRP A 639 7.51 29.58 -4.18
N GLY A 640 7.11 28.67 -5.07
CA GLY A 640 7.25 27.23 -4.85
C GLY A 640 6.65 26.81 -3.51
N ASN A 641 7.38 25.97 -2.77
CA ASN A 641 7.01 25.54 -1.42
C ASN A 641 7.17 26.62 -0.33
N ASN A 642 7.71 27.79 -0.66
CA ASN A 642 7.82 28.91 0.27
C ASN A 642 6.60 29.85 0.22
N ALA A 643 5.56 29.47 -0.52
CA ALA A 643 4.34 30.26 -0.63
C ALA A 643 3.60 30.35 0.71
N PRO A 644 2.99 31.50 1.05
CA PRO A 644 1.90 31.50 2.01
C PRO A 644 0.80 30.50 1.61
N GLU A 645 0.03 29.98 2.56
CA GLU A 645 -1.08 29.12 2.21
C GLU A 645 -2.11 29.88 1.36
N PRO A 646 -2.60 29.29 0.24
CA PRO A 646 -3.59 29.93 -0.60
C PRO A 646 -4.93 30.06 0.12
N GLY A 647 -5.61 31.18 -0.08
CA GLY A 647 -6.98 31.37 0.38
C GLY A 647 -7.98 30.67 -0.54
N PHE A 648 -9.17 30.37 -0.03
CA PHE A 648 -10.26 29.83 -0.86
C PHE A 648 -11.56 30.55 -0.56
N ARG A 649 -12.30 30.88 -1.63
CA ARG A 649 -13.63 31.46 -1.57
C ARG A 649 -14.56 30.68 -2.47
N MET A 650 -15.83 30.61 -2.11
CA MET A 650 -16.84 29.89 -2.87
C MET A 650 -18.14 30.70 -2.95
N ALA A 651 -18.85 30.60 -4.06
CA ALA A 651 -20.18 31.17 -4.22
C ALA A 651 -21.11 30.20 -4.94
N VAL A 652 -22.40 30.36 -4.70
CA VAL A 652 -23.49 29.58 -5.29
C VAL A 652 -24.59 30.53 -5.78
N GLY A 653 -25.50 30.05 -6.62
CA GLY A 653 -26.60 30.86 -7.16
C GLY A 653 -26.11 32.12 -7.88
N ASP A 654 -26.84 33.24 -7.75
CA ASP A 654 -26.54 34.49 -8.46
C ASP A 654 -25.19 35.12 -8.07
N ALA A 655 -24.70 34.85 -6.85
CA ALA A 655 -23.40 35.34 -6.39
C ALA A 655 -22.21 34.64 -7.08
N ARG A 656 -22.45 33.47 -7.68
CA ARG A 656 -21.45 32.68 -8.40
C ARG A 656 -20.78 33.50 -9.51
N ASP A 657 -21.56 34.18 -10.33
CA ASP A 657 -21.04 34.90 -11.50
C ASP A 657 -20.23 36.14 -11.13
N GLN A 658 -20.44 36.66 -9.91
CA GLN A 658 -19.74 37.82 -9.38
C GLN A 658 -18.44 37.43 -8.66
N LEU A 659 -18.25 36.15 -8.32
CA LEU A 659 -17.05 35.68 -7.66
C LEU A 659 -15.91 35.52 -8.68
N THR A 660 -14.90 36.39 -8.58
CA THR A 660 -13.74 36.41 -9.47
C THR A 660 -12.42 36.22 -8.71
N ALA A 661 -11.39 35.81 -9.45
CA ALA A 661 -9.99 35.78 -9.02
C ALA A 661 -9.18 36.86 -9.76
N ALA A 662 -8.02 37.23 -9.20
CA ALA A 662 -7.09 38.12 -9.90
C ALA A 662 -6.47 37.46 -11.16
N GLU A 663 -6.47 36.13 -11.25
CA GLU A 663 -6.08 35.37 -12.44
C GLU A 663 -7.22 34.39 -12.76
N PRO A 664 -7.84 34.47 -13.95
CA PRO A 664 -9.00 33.64 -14.30
C PRO A 664 -8.75 32.13 -14.18
N ARG A 665 -7.51 31.66 -14.34
CA ARG A 665 -7.14 30.24 -14.20
C ARG A 665 -7.25 29.67 -12.78
N PHE A 666 -7.46 30.52 -11.76
CA PHE A 666 -7.76 30.08 -10.39
C PHE A 666 -9.26 30.16 -10.06
N VAL A 667 -10.10 30.35 -11.07
CA VAL A 667 -11.56 30.21 -10.98
C VAL A 667 -11.92 28.80 -11.45
N ILE A 668 -12.59 28.04 -10.59
CA ILE A 668 -13.02 26.67 -10.86
C ILE A 668 -14.54 26.65 -10.80
N ASP A 669 -15.15 26.53 -11.97
CA ASP A 669 -16.58 26.38 -12.12
C ASP A 669 -16.98 24.93 -11.95
N LYS A 670 -17.91 24.69 -11.03
CA LYS A 670 -18.52 23.39 -10.76
C LYS A 670 -20.01 23.46 -11.15
N THR A 671 -20.76 22.39 -10.96
CA THR A 671 -22.17 22.34 -11.38
C THR A 671 -23.00 23.37 -10.61
N TYR A 672 -22.87 23.39 -9.28
CA TYR A 672 -23.65 24.20 -8.36
C TYR A 672 -22.87 25.37 -7.76
N SER A 673 -21.55 25.23 -7.63
CA SER A 673 -20.70 26.26 -7.03
C SER A 673 -19.62 26.77 -7.99
N ARG A 674 -19.04 27.92 -7.63
CA ARG A 674 -17.75 28.38 -8.14
C ARG A 674 -16.80 28.48 -6.97
N LEU A 675 -15.64 27.83 -7.09
CA LEU A 675 -14.52 27.94 -6.16
C LEU A 675 -13.48 28.89 -6.76
N VAL A 676 -12.95 29.80 -5.95
CA VAL A 676 -11.82 30.66 -6.29
C VAL A 676 -10.67 30.37 -5.34
N VAL A 677 -9.50 30.11 -5.93
CA VAL A 677 -8.25 29.96 -5.19
C VAL A 677 -7.51 31.30 -5.21
N ASP A 678 -7.38 31.93 -4.06
CA ASP A 678 -6.61 33.15 -3.89
C ASP A 678 -5.12 32.78 -3.78
N TRP A 679 -4.53 32.48 -4.93
CA TRP A 679 -3.14 32.05 -5.02
C TRP A 679 -2.18 33.20 -4.68
N PRO A 680 -1.23 33.01 -3.75
CA PRO A 680 -0.27 34.05 -3.39
C PRO A 680 0.66 34.36 -4.55
N ARG A 681 0.98 35.65 -4.73
CA ARG A 681 1.92 36.11 -5.76
C ARG A 681 3.11 36.79 -5.15
N ARG A 682 4.24 36.67 -5.81
CA ARG A 682 5.43 37.46 -5.49
C ARG A 682 5.32 38.77 -6.27
N SER A 683 5.25 39.88 -5.55
CA SER A 683 5.12 41.23 -6.12
C SER A 683 6.30 41.63 -6.99
#